data_AF-A0A969A465-F1
#
_entry.id   AF-A0A969A465-F1
#
_cell.length_a   1.000
_cell.length_b   1.000
_cell.length_c   1.000
_cell.angle_alpha   90.00
_cell.angle_beta   90.00
_cell.angle_gamma   90.00
#
_symmetry.space_group_name_H-M   'P 1'
#
loop_
_entity.id
_entity.type
_entity.pdbx_description
1 polymer ?
#
loop_
_entity_poly.entity_id
_entity_poly.type
_entity_poly.pdbx_seq_one_letter_code
_entity_poly.pdbx_strand_id
1 'polypeptide(L)'
;MPVKIELFSRYQLRTKETESSLLLLPVIEIKPADSPNFPFISSIEITVLGEPEKLGKAIESAYKSVSFSTNRLLKLNSPQRLRQSDCIWDESLPQGINLTLRVTVEYFDSDDTDKAILSVKKTVTADCNIWTFAVENARLRNLSASEEQGDRHQDIISETPILNHSSSVVSPKSDITYPGWFAIDFGTSNSTVTLYDPKVIVTPHTLPSEQEERLSEKLAFWLTERPVDEIPGISRDVWEGEWQKLFSHLSKNLEDFNPANLQLLRGEPLLEAIKEIEICLSKRLGWFRRAASKRLNQIYHQVFRVPALEWQSLLPVELDKDRRLNEIPSELEVTNLEPSLPTQDPGKVKVMLGEQAYQHRLDAIKQGESIDGRFLHSPKRYFGQERSFDISLDGKEDTIPVNQLLQAAYAQLIELTQKYRQRYPGKCSDGEFYRAVLTYPTIASPFIRREIESLVKKLGIEDVQMAYDEAVSAAIFFLWQEFGGDLNLGIESFKSRCRRDGHKWWQNVLVLDIGGGTTDLALIRLTLEEIDPFEPTEDKGDGGRYYKLTPKLLGSSGHLQLGGELISLRLFLLLKVAIADSLLSAVADDILPKDVLKVQPEELNERFLSNGKYRQGSLLACVDQEIREGDTYKEALNDAEKILPTRWKNRSSRSQTFYDLWEHAENAKLALGQKGSVVDAPEAIFVLDGTQIAELLAQNDIQLPPDVIDKISVTLTGEQFDKAASPVIQEAIGIASGLIENAFKSKFVSEINLVKTDEEQVKKEQVDWLILSGKTCNLELVERELYRVFSKSDYFVWNEERVTFEPEYTKLATSAGACFAEKLRQLSFSPQESKDLLRKGANQLYIDVKNLFYFLPCSFVREVIGGSPVPIFHAGQELYQLKAEEGMAKLRSDWLGMQLTNNIRRQDFEKMKLQLWGSYNGDALMKKLGITEDDFKNNIKVQFEINQKLDIDLLLCRGIPHYLIPINIPSIDAAKAIGNQELITDESQVICDIAVNVVEAANALKTDAHTVLFKAGKDYSKELRVFRYENDTNQPQTIGLIAELPPFPASGKHTFYFQFRNPQSNKWELIGELPQPPVNSEYPCRYYVTLDFRGTLRVHPFEVPYWISNNPEFLKQEGCIFRDTLQPQSTNVEAERDPFCGIH
;
A
#
# COMPACT_ATOMS: atom_id res chain seq x y z
N MET A 1 -11.76 -13.22 -42.72
CA MET A 1 -12.16 -12.75 -41.38
C MET A 1 -12.16 -13.87 -40.36
N PRO A 2 -11.41 -13.78 -39.24
CA PRO A 2 -11.78 -14.56 -38.08
C PRO A 2 -13.14 -14.11 -37.54
N VAL A 3 -13.94 -15.06 -37.09
CA VAL A 3 -15.07 -14.81 -36.21
C VAL A 3 -14.49 -14.59 -34.81
N LYS A 4 -14.90 -13.54 -34.11
CA LYS A 4 -14.60 -13.37 -32.68
C LYS A 4 -15.81 -13.82 -31.86
N ILE A 5 -15.58 -14.68 -30.88
CA ILE A 5 -16.59 -15.07 -29.89
C ILE A 5 -16.38 -14.21 -28.64
N GLU A 6 -17.37 -13.42 -28.26
CA GLU A 6 -17.40 -12.68 -27.01
C GLU A 6 -18.16 -13.50 -25.97
N LEU A 7 -17.39 -14.06 -25.05
CA LEU A 7 -17.82 -14.94 -23.97
C LEU A 7 -16.89 -14.70 -22.77
N PHE A 8 -17.43 -14.57 -21.56
CA PHE A 8 -16.61 -14.43 -20.34
C PHE A 8 -15.75 -15.68 -20.12
N SER A 9 -14.49 -15.51 -19.74
CA SER A 9 -13.61 -16.66 -19.41
C SER A 9 -14.03 -17.37 -18.12
N ARG A 10 -14.69 -16.66 -17.20
CA ARG A 10 -15.29 -17.22 -15.97
C ARG A 10 -16.65 -16.59 -15.71
N TYR A 11 -17.63 -17.38 -15.27
CA TYR A 11 -18.98 -16.94 -14.97
C TYR A 11 -19.50 -17.60 -13.69
N GLN A 12 -19.98 -16.81 -12.74
CA GLN A 12 -20.61 -17.35 -11.54
C GLN A 12 -22.08 -17.69 -11.83
N LEU A 13 -22.47 -18.95 -11.67
CA LEU A 13 -23.85 -19.38 -11.91
C LEU A 13 -24.77 -18.89 -10.79
N ARG A 14 -25.91 -18.30 -11.17
CA ARG A 14 -26.91 -17.75 -10.24
C ARG A 14 -28.33 -18.05 -10.74
N THR A 15 -29.31 -17.94 -9.85
CA THR A 15 -30.75 -18.03 -10.17
C THR A 15 -31.36 -16.62 -10.27
N LYS A 16 -32.44 -16.44 -11.02
CA LYS A 16 -33.17 -15.17 -11.13
C LYS A 16 -33.97 -14.90 -9.84
N GLU A 17 -33.87 -13.68 -9.30
CA GLU A 17 -34.44 -13.32 -7.99
C GLU A 17 -35.95 -13.54 -7.87
N THR A 18 -36.69 -13.36 -8.96
CA THR A 18 -38.16 -13.52 -8.98
C THR A 18 -38.60 -14.98 -9.18
N GLU A 19 -37.69 -15.88 -9.55
CA GLU A 19 -37.99 -17.26 -9.93
C GLU A 19 -36.75 -18.13 -9.69
N SER A 20 -36.66 -18.71 -8.48
CA SER A 20 -35.48 -19.42 -7.99
C SER A 20 -35.11 -20.69 -8.77
N SER A 21 -36.00 -21.17 -9.63
CA SER A 21 -35.72 -22.27 -10.55
C SER A 21 -35.09 -21.80 -11.87
N LEU A 22 -35.05 -20.51 -12.19
CA LEU A 22 -34.51 -20.04 -13.46
C LEU A 22 -33.03 -19.65 -13.34
N LEU A 23 -32.15 -20.31 -14.10
CA LEU A 23 -30.72 -20.01 -14.12
C LEU A 23 -30.39 -18.82 -15.04
N LEU A 24 -29.54 -17.93 -14.56
CA LEU A 24 -28.87 -16.90 -15.36
C LEU A 24 -27.61 -17.51 -15.96
N LEU A 25 -27.53 -17.56 -17.29
CA LEU A 25 -26.40 -18.15 -18.02
C LEU A 25 -25.60 -17.06 -18.77
N PRO A 26 -24.30 -17.29 -19.08
CA PRO A 26 -23.48 -16.31 -19.78
C PRO A 26 -23.99 -16.00 -21.18
N VAL A 27 -23.88 -14.73 -21.58
CA VAL A 27 -24.24 -14.30 -22.93
C VAL A 27 -23.14 -14.68 -23.91
N ILE A 28 -23.50 -15.25 -25.05
CA ILE A 28 -22.58 -15.54 -26.16
C ILE A 28 -22.91 -14.61 -27.33
N GLU A 29 -21.94 -13.82 -27.77
CA GLU A 29 -22.03 -13.01 -28.99
C GLU A 29 -20.93 -13.41 -29.97
N ILE A 30 -21.27 -13.51 -31.26
CA ILE A 30 -20.30 -13.71 -32.34
C ILE A 30 -20.24 -12.45 -33.19
N LYS A 31 -19.04 -11.99 -33.53
CA LYS A 31 -18.87 -10.78 -34.35
C LYS A 31 -17.77 -10.95 -35.41
N PRO A 32 -17.87 -10.23 -36.54
CA PRO A 32 -16.78 -10.21 -37.51
C PRO A 32 -15.57 -9.49 -36.88
N ALA A 33 -14.35 -10.02 -37.08
CA ALA A 33 -13.12 -9.31 -36.73
C ALA A 33 -12.71 -8.33 -37.84
N ASP A 34 -11.94 -7.29 -37.51
CA ASP A 34 -11.53 -6.23 -38.44
C ASP A 34 -10.60 -6.80 -39.55
N SER A 35 -11.16 -7.06 -40.74
CA SER A 35 -10.49 -7.67 -41.91
C SER A 35 -11.29 -7.36 -43.19
N PRO A 36 -10.71 -7.44 -44.40
CA PRO A 36 -11.43 -7.09 -45.64
C PRO A 36 -12.45 -8.13 -46.18
N ASN A 37 -12.48 -9.37 -45.68
CA ASN A 37 -13.31 -10.47 -46.23
C ASN A 37 -14.38 -10.95 -45.24
N PHE A 38 -15.66 -11.13 -45.56
CA PHE A 38 -16.71 -11.52 -44.60
C PHE A 38 -16.69 -13.00 -44.16
N PRO A 39 -17.10 -13.36 -42.93
CA PRO A 39 -17.19 -14.74 -42.49
C PRO A 39 -18.56 -15.32 -42.80
N PHE A 40 -18.57 -16.51 -43.41
CA PHE A 40 -19.76 -17.31 -43.67
C PHE A 40 -19.81 -18.48 -42.70
N ILE A 41 -20.65 -18.38 -41.67
CA ILE A 41 -20.76 -19.40 -40.61
C ILE A 41 -21.40 -20.67 -41.17
N SER A 42 -20.71 -21.80 -41.01
CA SER A 42 -21.17 -23.13 -41.37
C SER A 42 -21.75 -23.89 -40.18
N SER A 43 -21.21 -23.67 -38.98
CA SER A 43 -21.77 -24.27 -37.77
C SER A 43 -21.38 -23.47 -36.52
N ILE A 44 -22.19 -23.61 -35.48
CA ILE A 44 -21.94 -23.14 -34.13
C ILE A 44 -22.28 -24.31 -33.22
N GLU A 45 -21.29 -24.83 -32.53
CA GLU A 45 -21.40 -25.92 -31.59
C GLU A 45 -21.15 -25.40 -30.17
N ILE A 46 -22.08 -25.69 -29.26
CA ILE A 46 -22.02 -25.28 -27.86
C ILE A 46 -22.09 -26.53 -27.01
N THR A 47 -21.12 -26.72 -26.13
CA THR A 47 -21.00 -27.90 -25.25
C THR A 47 -20.67 -27.47 -23.83
N VAL A 48 -21.16 -28.19 -22.83
CA VAL A 48 -20.85 -27.93 -21.41
C VAL A 48 -20.26 -29.18 -20.78
N LEU A 49 -19.00 -29.09 -20.33
CA LEU A 49 -18.23 -30.19 -19.77
C LEU A 49 -17.98 -29.98 -18.26
N GLY A 50 -17.89 -31.03 -17.46
CA GLY A 50 -17.53 -30.94 -16.03
C GLY A 50 -18.61 -31.45 -15.08
N GLU A 51 -18.47 -31.13 -13.78
CA GLU A 51 -19.36 -31.63 -12.72
C GLU A 51 -20.14 -30.50 -12.02
N PRO A 52 -21.44 -30.71 -11.68
CA PRO A 52 -22.25 -31.91 -11.91
C PRO A 52 -22.78 -32.05 -13.35
N GLU A 53 -22.67 -33.24 -13.94
CA GLU A 53 -23.02 -33.50 -15.36
C GLU A 53 -24.48 -33.18 -15.70
N LYS A 54 -25.42 -33.42 -14.76
CA LYS A 54 -26.84 -33.09 -14.96
C LYS A 54 -27.09 -31.61 -15.16
N LEU A 55 -26.38 -30.78 -14.38
CA LEU A 55 -26.47 -29.32 -14.48
C LEU A 55 -25.79 -28.84 -15.76
N GLY A 56 -24.64 -29.43 -16.11
CA GLY A 56 -23.98 -29.18 -17.40
C GLY A 56 -24.92 -29.41 -18.58
N LYS A 57 -25.63 -30.55 -18.60
CA LYS A 57 -26.63 -30.87 -19.63
C LYS A 57 -27.82 -29.90 -19.66
N ALA A 58 -28.29 -29.44 -18.50
CA ALA A 58 -29.36 -28.45 -18.42
C ALA A 58 -28.93 -27.11 -19.03
N ILE A 59 -27.73 -26.64 -18.70
CA ILE A 59 -27.15 -25.41 -19.25
C ILE A 59 -26.90 -25.55 -20.75
N GLU A 60 -26.33 -26.68 -21.19
CA GLU A 60 -26.09 -26.96 -22.61
C GLU A 60 -27.40 -26.91 -23.41
N SER A 61 -28.48 -27.52 -22.89
CA SER A 61 -29.80 -27.54 -23.54
C SER A 61 -30.45 -26.16 -23.69
N ALA A 62 -30.01 -25.17 -22.90
CA ALA A 62 -30.48 -23.79 -22.97
C ALA A 62 -29.83 -23.00 -24.13
N TYR A 63 -28.76 -23.53 -24.70
CA TYR A 63 -28.13 -23.00 -25.89
C TYR A 63 -28.45 -23.86 -27.10
N LYS A 64 -28.64 -23.22 -28.26
CA LYS A 64 -28.92 -23.94 -29.50
C LYS A 64 -27.68 -23.99 -30.38
N SER A 65 -27.07 -25.17 -30.49
CA SER A 65 -26.12 -25.48 -31.57
C SER A 65 -26.83 -25.43 -32.92
N VAL A 66 -26.19 -24.84 -33.93
CA VAL A 66 -26.77 -24.63 -35.27
C VAL A 66 -25.78 -25.07 -36.32
N SER A 67 -26.25 -25.82 -37.32
CA SER A 67 -25.48 -26.13 -38.52
C SER A 67 -26.21 -25.58 -39.74
N PHE A 68 -25.47 -24.88 -40.59
CA PHE A 68 -25.95 -24.28 -41.82
C PHE A 68 -25.55 -25.17 -43.00
N SER A 69 -26.50 -25.44 -43.90
CA SER A 69 -26.17 -26.17 -45.13
C SER A 69 -25.24 -25.31 -46.01
N THR A 70 -24.42 -25.96 -46.83
CA THR A 70 -23.48 -25.28 -47.74
C THR A 70 -24.17 -24.31 -48.71
N ASN A 71 -25.48 -24.47 -48.93
CA ASN A 71 -26.31 -23.62 -49.78
C ASN A 71 -27.00 -22.46 -49.01
N ARG A 72 -26.82 -22.35 -47.67
CA ARG A 72 -27.41 -21.33 -46.79
C ARG A 72 -26.50 -20.98 -45.60
N LEU A 73 -25.23 -20.67 -45.86
CA LEU A 73 -24.31 -20.19 -44.83
C LEU A 73 -24.75 -18.82 -44.27
N LEU A 74 -24.54 -18.58 -42.98
CA LEU A 74 -24.85 -17.29 -42.36
C LEU A 74 -23.70 -16.30 -42.61
N LYS A 75 -23.92 -15.29 -43.44
CA LYS A 75 -22.97 -14.17 -43.60
C LYS A 75 -23.04 -13.28 -42.35
N LEU A 76 -21.93 -13.15 -41.62
CA LEU A 76 -21.86 -12.37 -40.39
C LEU A 76 -21.36 -10.95 -40.68
N ASN A 77 -22.30 -10.01 -40.86
CA ASN A 77 -22.00 -8.60 -41.21
C ASN A 77 -21.99 -7.66 -40.00
N SER A 78 -22.51 -8.09 -38.86
CA SER A 78 -22.60 -7.34 -37.61
C SER A 78 -22.49 -8.33 -36.45
N PRO A 79 -22.24 -7.86 -35.21
CA PRO A 79 -22.37 -8.71 -34.04
C PRO A 79 -23.75 -9.39 -33.99
N GLN A 80 -23.77 -10.67 -33.66
CA GLN A 80 -24.97 -11.50 -33.53
C GLN A 80 -24.92 -12.22 -32.18
N ARG A 81 -25.90 -11.93 -31.34
CA ARG A 81 -26.09 -12.62 -30.06
C ARG A 81 -26.78 -13.96 -30.30
N LEU A 82 -26.21 -15.03 -29.76
CA LEU A 82 -26.82 -16.35 -29.86
C LEU A 82 -28.08 -16.43 -29.00
N ARG A 83 -29.11 -17.07 -29.54
CA ARG A 83 -30.37 -17.25 -28.85
C ARG A 83 -30.18 -18.27 -27.71
N GLN A 84 -30.52 -17.83 -26.50
CA GLN A 84 -30.56 -18.64 -25.30
C GLN A 84 -32.02 -18.79 -24.88
N SER A 85 -32.44 -20.00 -24.52
CA SER A 85 -33.72 -20.26 -23.87
C SER A 85 -33.57 -20.22 -22.35
N ASP A 86 -34.70 -20.02 -21.67
CA ASP A 86 -34.79 -20.13 -20.23
C ASP A 86 -34.30 -21.51 -19.77
N CYS A 87 -33.38 -21.53 -18.80
CA CYS A 87 -32.81 -22.75 -18.24
C CYS A 87 -33.41 -22.98 -16.86
N ILE A 88 -34.36 -23.91 -16.77
CA ILE A 88 -35.06 -24.24 -15.52
C ILE A 88 -34.29 -25.37 -14.82
N TRP A 89 -33.99 -25.13 -13.54
CA TRP A 89 -33.32 -26.03 -12.63
C TRP A 89 -34.14 -26.12 -11.34
N ASP A 90 -34.88 -27.22 -11.19
CA ASP A 90 -35.86 -27.41 -10.10
C ASP A 90 -35.23 -27.84 -8.76
N GLU A 91 -33.90 -27.99 -8.71
CA GLU A 91 -33.15 -28.36 -7.51
C GLU A 91 -32.37 -27.15 -6.96
N SER A 92 -31.97 -27.19 -5.69
CA SER A 92 -31.05 -26.17 -5.16
C SER A 92 -29.74 -26.16 -5.93
N LEU A 93 -29.21 -24.99 -6.26
CA LEU A 93 -27.97 -24.87 -7.02
C LEU A 93 -26.81 -25.56 -6.27
N PRO A 94 -26.14 -26.57 -6.87
CA PRO A 94 -25.02 -27.26 -6.23
C PRO A 94 -23.88 -26.31 -5.87
N GLN A 95 -23.21 -26.57 -4.74
CA GLN A 95 -22.02 -25.83 -4.32
C GLN A 95 -20.75 -26.47 -4.89
N GLY A 96 -19.74 -25.67 -5.22
CA GLY A 96 -18.48 -26.14 -5.81
C GLY A 96 -18.59 -26.61 -7.26
N ILE A 97 -19.48 -26.01 -8.06
CA ILE A 97 -19.63 -26.33 -9.48
C ILE A 97 -18.33 -25.98 -10.23
N ASN A 98 -17.91 -26.86 -11.14
CA ASN A 98 -16.81 -26.62 -12.07
C ASN A 98 -17.22 -27.14 -13.45
N LEU A 99 -17.91 -26.29 -14.20
CA LEU A 99 -18.39 -26.57 -15.56
C LEU A 99 -17.62 -25.69 -16.55
N THR A 100 -17.40 -26.17 -17.76
CA THR A 100 -16.76 -25.44 -18.85
C THR A 100 -17.72 -25.39 -20.02
N LEU A 101 -18.28 -24.22 -20.29
CA LEU A 101 -19.06 -23.92 -21.48
C LEU A 101 -18.10 -23.59 -22.62
N ARG A 102 -18.08 -24.43 -23.65
CA ARG A 102 -17.26 -24.28 -24.86
C ARG A 102 -18.13 -23.94 -26.05
N VAL A 103 -17.77 -22.87 -26.77
CA VAL A 103 -18.42 -22.43 -28.00
C VAL A 103 -17.42 -22.56 -29.15
N THR A 104 -17.75 -23.34 -30.15
CA THR A 104 -16.95 -23.55 -31.36
C THR A 104 -17.73 -23.06 -32.57
N VAL A 105 -17.17 -22.14 -33.34
CA VAL A 105 -17.76 -21.61 -34.57
C VAL A 105 -16.91 -22.05 -35.74
N GLU A 106 -17.53 -22.75 -36.68
CA GLU A 106 -16.92 -23.09 -37.96
C GLU A 106 -17.43 -22.17 -39.05
N TYR A 107 -16.53 -21.66 -39.91
CA TYR A 107 -16.88 -20.68 -40.93
C TYR A 107 -15.95 -20.77 -42.16
N PHE A 108 -16.36 -20.11 -43.25
CA PHE A 108 -15.59 -19.92 -44.47
C PHE A 108 -15.36 -18.42 -44.71
N ASP A 109 -14.22 -18.04 -45.27
CA ASP A 109 -13.97 -16.65 -45.68
C ASP A 109 -14.67 -16.34 -47.01
N SER A 110 -14.97 -15.06 -47.25
CA SER A 110 -15.38 -14.58 -48.58
C SER A 110 -14.18 -14.43 -49.52
N ASP A 111 -14.43 -14.56 -50.81
CA ASP A 111 -13.56 -14.10 -51.90
C ASP A 111 -13.75 -12.60 -52.18
N ASP A 112 -12.96 -12.08 -53.13
CA ASP A 112 -13.00 -10.67 -53.55
C ASP A 112 -14.34 -10.27 -54.23
N THR A 113 -15.25 -11.24 -54.45
CA THR A 113 -16.61 -11.03 -54.97
C THR A 113 -17.70 -11.28 -53.94
N ASP A 114 -17.33 -11.32 -52.65
CA ASP A 114 -18.24 -11.48 -51.51
C ASP A 114 -18.93 -12.86 -51.45
N LYS A 115 -18.34 -13.89 -52.07
CA LYS A 115 -18.84 -15.28 -52.04
C LYS A 115 -17.98 -16.18 -51.17
N ALA A 116 -18.60 -17.15 -50.49
CA ALA A 116 -17.90 -18.07 -49.59
C ALA A 116 -16.90 -18.98 -50.34
N ILE A 117 -15.65 -19.03 -49.86
CA ILE A 117 -14.60 -19.92 -50.34
C ILE A 117 -14.77 -21.29 -49.64
N LEU A 118 -15.54 -22.19 -50.26
CA LEU A 118 -15.87 -23.50 -49.67
C LEU A 118 -14.69 -24.50 -49.62
N SER A 119 -13.53 -24.16 -50.20
CA SER A 119 -12.35 -25.02 -50.21
C SER A 119 -11.56 -24.99 -48.90
N VAL A 120 -11.72 -23.96 -48.06
CA VAL A 120 -10.96 -23.77 -46.82
C VAL A 120 -11.89 -23.46 -45.65
N LYS A 121 -12.20 -24.48 -44.85
CA LYS A 121 -12.99 -24.36 -43.62
C LYS A 121 -12.10 -23.91 -42.46
N LYS A 122 -12.58 -22.97 -41.65
CA LYS A 122 -11.88 -22.44 -40.46
C LYS A 122 -12.73 -22.63 -39.21
N THR A 123 -12.07 -22.65 -38.05
CA THR A 123 -12.71 -22.87 -36.76
C THR A 123 -12.15 -21.91 -35.72
N VAL A 124 -13.00 -21.37 -34.86
CA VAL A 124 -12.64 -20.60 -33.67
C VAL A 124 -13.38 -21.15 -32.45
N THR A 125 -12.72 -21.17 -31.30
CA THR A 125 -13.29 -21.70 -30.05
C THR A 125 -13.06 -20.71 -28.90
N ALA A 126 -14.04 -20.60 -28.01
CA ALA A 126 -13.94 -19.87 -26.75
C ALA A 126 -14.56 -20.68 -25.61
N ASP A 127 -13.92 -20.64 -24.43
CA ASP A 127 -14.30 -21.40 -23.24
C ASP A 127 -14.66 -20.45 -22.09
N CYS A 128 -15.65 -20.83 -21.29
CA CYS A 128 -16.12 -20.16 -20.09
C CYS A 128 -16.20 -21.14 -18.93
N ASN A 129 -15.46 -20.90 -17.85
CA ASN A 129 -15.60 -21.67 -16.62
C ASN A 129 -16.79 -21.15 -15.79
N ILE A 130 -17.82 -21.98 -15.65
CA ILE A 130 -19.01 -21.76 -14.85
C ILE A 130 -18.80 -22.36 -13.45
N TRP A 131 -18.92 -21.54 -12.40
CA TRP A 131 -18.61 -21.96 -11.03
C TRP A 131 -19.60 -21.46 -9.97
N THR A 132 -19.58 -22.12 -8.80
CA THR A 132 -20.22 -21.70 -7.54
C THR A 132 -19.26 -21.87 -6.36
N PHE A 133 -19.49 -21.19 -5.24
CA PHE A 133 -18.61 -21.28 -4.06
C PHE A 133 -18.52 -22.71 -3.49
N ALA A 134 -17.32 -23.14 -3.07
CA ALA A 134 -17.09 -24.40 -2.39
C ALA A 134 -17.18 -24.23 -0.84
N VAL A 135 -17.55 -25.32 -0.15
CA VAL A 135 -18.00 -25.37 1.26
C VAL A 135 -16.93 -25.01 2.32
N GLU A 136 -15.65 -24.86 1.98
CA GLU A 136 -14.60 -24.73 3.02
C GLU A 136 -14.67 -23.44 3.86
N ASN A 137 -15.42 -22.41 3.44
CA ASN A 137 -15.66 -21.21 4.24
C ASN A 137 -16.93 -21.24 5.11
N ALA A 138 -17.73 -22.31 5.08
CA ALA A 138 -18.98 -22.40 5.85
C ALA A 138 -18.84 -23.15 7.19
N ARG A 139 -17.77 -23.93 7.41
CA ARG A 139 -17.59 -24.72 8.64
C ARG A 139 -17.18 -23.92 9.88
N LEU A 140 -16.77 -22.66 9.73
CA LEU A 140 -16.53 -21.76 10.86
C LEU A 140 -17.81 -21.05 11.37
N ARG A 141 -18.97 -21.25 10.71
CA ARG A 141 -20.22 -20.55 11.08
C ARG A 141 -21.13 -21.28 12.08
N ASN A 142 -20.93 -22.56 12.39
CA ASN A 142 -21.91 -23.35 13.17
C ASN A 142 -21.37 -24.04 14.45
N LEU A 143 -20.31 -23.53 15.09
CA LEU A 143 -19.84 -24.03 16.40
C LEU A 143 -20.18 -23.11 17.59
N SER A 144 -21.13 -22.18 17.43
CA SER A 144 -21.60 -21.33 18.53
C SER A 144 -23.12 -21.12 18.52
N ALA A 145 -23.89 -22.17 18.22
CA ALA A 145 -25.33 -22.17 18.41
C ALA A 145 -25.88 -23.60 18.40
N SER A 146 -25.63 -24.36 19.47
CA SER A 146 -26.34 -25.62 19.70
C SER A 146 -26.41 -25.98 21.18
N GLU A 147 -27.14 -25.18 21.96
CA GLU A 147 -27.85 -25.66 23.14
C GLU A 147 -29.18 -24.89 23.21
N GLU A 148 -30.26 -25.55 22.78
CA GLU A 148 -31.55 -25.67 23.48
C GLU A 148 -32.59 -26.26 22.51
N GLN A 149 -32.94 -27.52 22.76
CA GLN A 149 -34.08 -28.21 22.16
C GLN A 149 -35.37 -27.78 22.86
N GLY A 150 -36.45 -27.57 22.09
CA GLY A 150 -37.77 -27.30 22.65
C GLY A 150 -38.92 -27.20 21.63
N ASP A 151 -39.06 -28.21 20.77
CA ASP A 151 -40.33 -28.89 20.40
C ASP A 151 -41.64 -28.07 20.18
N ARG A 152 -42.15 -28.03 18.93
CA ARG A 152 -43.49 -28.54 18.47
C ARG A 152 -44.12 -27.80 17.26
N HIS A 153 -44.17 -28.56 16.17
CA HIS A 153 -45.15 -28.68 15.07
C HIS A 153 -46.43 -27.81 14.94
N GLN A 154 -46.67 -27.46 13.65
CA GLN A 154 -47.87 -27.66 12.80
C GLN A 154 -48.81 -26.48 12.46
N ASP A 155 -48.91 -26.27 11.13
CA ASP A 155 -50.12 -26.06 10.29
C ASP A 155 -50.95 -24.75 10.45
N ILE A 156 -51.68 -24.18 9.49
CA ILE A 156 -51.95 -24.24 8.04
C ILE A 156 -52.96 -23.06 7.79
N ILE A 157 -53.06 -22.58 6.54
CA ILE A 157 -54.17 -21.77 5.91
C ILE A 157 -54.16 -20.23 5.99
N SER A 158 -54.11 -19.70 4.76
CA SER A 158 -54.50 -18.44 4.13
C SER A 158 -55.76 -17.73 4.65
N GLU A 159 -55.76 -16.39 4.62
CA GLU A 159 -56.83 -15.57 4.00
C GLU A 159 -56.43 -14.08 3.91
N THR A 160 -56.52 -13.52 2.70
CA THR A 160 -56.33 -12.11 2.33
C THR A 160 -57.36 -11.17 2.97
N PRO A 161 -57.01 -9.88 3.23
CA PRO A 161 -57.69 -8.83 2.47
C PRO A 161 -56.83 -7.60 2.09
N ILE A 162 -56.91 -7.24 0.81
CA ILE A 162 -57.30 -5.91 0.27
C ILE A 162 -56.72 -4.64 0.94
N LEU A 163 -55.76 -4.04 0.22
CA LEU A 163 -55.55 -2.61 -0.09
C LEU A 163 -55.94 -1.55 0.96
N ASN A 164 -54.93 -0.84 1.45
CA ASN A 164 -54.91 0.64 1.48
C ASN A 164 -53.46 1.15 1.40
N HIS A 165 -53.15 1.82 0.28
CA HIS A 165 -51.87 2.45 0.01
C HIS A 165 -51.76 3.80 0.73
N SER A 166 -50.79 3.94 1.64
CA SER A 166 -49.98 5.15 1.81
C SER A 166 -48.77 4.83 2.69
N SER A 167 -47.80 4.13 2.12
CA SER A 167 -46.46 4.02 2.68
C SER A 167 -45.47 4.11 1.53
N SER A 168 -44.49 4.98 1.72
CA SER A 168 -43.27 5.12 0.93
C SER A 168 -42.75 3.75 0.52
N VAL A 169 -42.70 3.50 -0.79
CA VAL A 169 -42.08 2.32 -1.38
C VAL A 169 -40.61 2.30 -0.97
N VAL A 170 -40.30 1.49 0.04
CA VAL A 170 -38.95 0.96 0.25
C VAL A 170 -38.74 0.01 -0.91
N SER A 171 -37.94 0.44 -1.88
CA SER A 171 -37.45 -0.44 -2.95
C SER A 171 -36.70 -1.63 -2.32
N PRO A 172 -36.90 -2.87 -2.79
CA PRO A 172 -36.09 -4.00 -2.35
C PRO A 172 -34.62 -3.71 -2.63
N LYS A 173 -33.74 -3.88 -1.63
CA LYS A 173 -32.28 -3.78 -1.76
C LYS A 173 -31.82 -4.76 -2.86
N SER A 174 -31.04 -4.29 -3.83
CA SER A 174 -30.52 -5.08 -4.94
C SER A 174 -29.36 -5.99 -4.51
N ASP A 175 -29.36 -7.26 -4.91
CA ASP A 175 -28.26 -8.23 -4.68
C ASP A 175 -27.09 -8.09 -5.70
N ILE A 176 -27.07 -7.01 -6.48
CA ILE A 176 -26.03 -6.75 -7.47
C ILE A 176 -24.82 -6.15 -6.76
N THR A 177 -23.70 -6.87 -6.76
CA THR A 177 -22.40 -6.39 -6.25
C THR A 177 -21.69 -5.54 -7.29
N TYR A 178 -21.13 -4.42 -6.86
CA TYR A 178 -20.23 -3.60 -7.67
C TYR A 178 -19.02 -4.44 -8.12
N PRO A 179 -18.72 -4.51 -9.44
CA PRO A 179 -17.66 -5.39 -9.95
C PRO A 179 -16.24 -4.86 -9.69
N GLY A 180 -16.11 -3.58 -9.34
CA GLY A 180 -14.84 -2.94 -8.99
C GLY A 180 -14.59 -2.86 -7.48
N TRP A 181 -13.73 -1.94 -7.07
CA TRP A 181 -13.45 -1.62 -5.67
C TRP A 181 -13.04 -0.15 -5.52
N PHE A 182 -12.89 0.30 -4.28
CA PHE A 182 -12.36 1.63 -3.97
C PHE A 182 -11.22 1.53 -2.95
N ALA A 183 -10.31 2.48 -3.00
CA ALA A 183 -9.24 2.64 -2.03
C ALA A 183 -9.43 3.93 -1.25
N ILE A 184 -9.37 3.85 0.09
CA ILE A 184 -9.45 5.02 0.98
C ILE A 184 -8.08 5.29 1.58
N ASP A 185 -7.61 6.53 1.42
CA ASP A 185 -6.57 7.11 2.25
C ASP A 185 -7.21 8.06 3.28
N PHE A 186 -7.35 7.56 4.52
CA PHE A 186 -7.88 8.36 5.63
C PHE A 186 -6.72 9.13 6.28
N GLY A 187 -6.43 10.31 5.75
CA GLY A 187 -5.29 11.11 6.20
C GLY A 187 -5.58 11.94 7.45
N THR A 188 -4.51 12.40 8.12
CA THR A 188 -4.64 13.17 9.36
C THR A 188 -5.39 14.47 9.12
N SER A 189 -4.96 15.28 8.16
CA SER A 189 -5.63 16.56 7.85
C SER A 189 -6.58 16.49 6.65
N ASN A 190 -6.30 15.64 5.65
CA ASN A 190 -7.14 15.48 4.45
C ASN A 190 -7.22 14.01 4.05
N SER A 191 -8.37 13.59 3.53
CA SER A 191 -8.64 12.23 3.05
C SER A 191 -8.91 12.20 1.54
N THR A 192 -8.58 11.09 0.88
CA THR A 192 -8.86 10.85 -0.55
C THR A 192 -9.45 9.47 -0.80
N VAL A 193 -10.21 9.33 -1.88
CA VAL A 193 -10.75 8.04 -2.34
C VAL A 193 -10.51 7.89 -3.85
N THR A 194 -10.04 6.72 -4.26
CA THR A 194 -9.90 6.34 -5.69
C THR A 194 -10.68 5.07 -5.98
N LEU A 195 -11.53 5.11 -7.01
CA LEU A 195 -12.35 3.98 -7.46
C LEU A 195 -11.67 3.26 -8.64
N TYR A 196 -11.70 1.94 -8.66
CA TYR A 196 -11.41 1.14 -9.86
C TYR A 196 -12.73 0.62 -10.44
N ASP A 197 -13.01 0.93 -11.71
CA ASP A 197 -14.23 0.49 -12.39
C ASP A 197 -13.93 -0.21 -13.73
N PRO A 198 -14.16 -1.52 -13.87
CA PRO A 198 -13.83 -2.26 -15.08
C PRO A 198 -14.61 -1.81 -16.34
N LYS A 199 -15.68 -1.02 -16.20
CA LYS A 199 -16.46 -0.49 -17.34
C LYS A 199 -15.76 0.65 -18.08
N VAL A 200 -14.76 1.30 -17.48
CA VAL A 200 -14.00 2.36 -18.12
C VAL A 200 -13.06 1.74 -19.16
N ILE A 201 -13.48 1.79 -20.43
CA ILE A 201 -12.74 1.28 -21.60
C ILE A 201 -12.11 2.48 -22.32
N VAL A 202 -10.84 2.36 -22.71
CA VAL A 202 -10.10 3.43 -23.40
C VAL A 202 -9.83 3.07 -24.85
N THR A 203 -9.88 4.09 -25.71
CA THR A 203 -9.59 4.01 -27.14
C THR A 203 -8.08 3.94 -27.39
N PRO A 204 -7.57 2.89 -28.07
CA PRO A 204 -6.12 2.67 -28.24
C PRO A 204 -5.44 3.56 -29.29
N HIS A 205 -6.16 4.49 -29.92
CA HIS A 205 -5.65 5.29 -31.06
C HIS A 205 -5.33 6.75 -30.72
N THR A 206 -5.44 7.16 -29.46
CA THR A 206 -5.19 8.53 -29.00
C THR A 206 -4.32 8.54 -27.75
N LEU A 207 -3.85 9.72 -27.34
CA LEU A 207 -3.21 9.88 -26.02
C LEU A 207 -4.30 9.79 -24.93
N PRO A 208 -3.91 9.48 -23.67
CA PRO A 208 -4.81 9.62 -22.51
C PRO A 208 -5.41 11.01 -22.44
N SER A 209 -6.67 11.11 -22.01
CA SER A 209 -7.38 12.39 -21.89
C SER A 209 -6.62 13.38 -21.00
N GLU A 210 -6.07 12.90 -19.88
CA GLU A 210 -5.30 13.73 -18.95
C GLU A 210 -4.00 14.24 -19.57
N GLN A 211 -3.33 13.39 -20.36
CA GLN A 211 -2.11 13.77 -21.08
C GLN A 211 -2.42 14.71 -22.24
N GLU A 212 -3.51 14.49 -23.00
CA GLU A 212 -3.96 15.38 -24.08
C GLU A 212 -4.29 16.77 -23.57
N GLU A 213 -5.03 16.86 -22.46
CA GLU A 213 -5.40 18.13 -21.84
C GLU A 213 -4.14 18.90 -21.42
N ARG A 214 -3.23 18.27 -20.67
CA ARG A 214 -1.97 18.90 -20.26
C ARG A 214 -1.09 19.29 -21.45
N LEU A 215 -1.03 18.46 -22.48
CA LEU A 215 -0.26 18.73 -23.69
C LEU A 215 -0.79 19.95 -24.42
N SER A 216 -2.11 20.01 -24.62
CA SER A 216 -2.78 21.13 -25.26
C SER A 216 -2.58 22.45 -24.49
N GLU A 217 -2.68 22.40 -23.16
CA GLU A 217 -2.44 23.53 -22.25
C GLU A 217 -1.01 24.05 -22.35
N LYS A 218 -0.01 23.16 -22.17
CA LYS A 218 1.41 23.52 -22.18
C LYS A 218 1.89 24.00 -23.54
N LEU A 219 1.41 23.41 -24.63
CA LEU A 219 1.73 23.85 -25.99
C LEU A 219 1.13 25.23 -26.29
N ALA A 220 -0.14 25.45 -25.92
CA ALA A 220 -0.79 26.75 -26.07
C ALA A 220 -0.02 27.83 -25.31
N PHE A 221 0.28 27.57 -24.02
CA PHE A 221 1.04 28.48 -23.16
C PHE A 221 2.43 28.79 -23.73
N TRP A 222 3.16 27.78 -24.19
CA TRP A 222 4.49 27.96 -24.79
C TRP A 222 4.45 28.83 -26.05
N LEU A 223 3.42 28.64 -26.89
CA LEU A 223 3.24 29.41 -28.10
C LEU A 223 2.81 30.86 -27.81
N THR A 224 2.11 31.12 -26.69
CA THR A 224 1.68 32.47 -26.30
C THR A 224 2.73 33.26 -25.52
N GLU A 225 3.51 32.63 -24.63
CA GLU A 225 4.39 33.34 -23.68
C GLU A 225 5.84 33.56 -24.15
N ARG A 226 6.21 33.03 -25.33
CA ARG A 226 7.56 33.09 -25.93
C ARG A 226 8.65 32.38 -25.08
N PRO A 227 9.32 31.34 -25.61
CA PRO A 227 10.56 30.86 -25.00
C PRO A 227 11.65 31.88 -25.31
N VAL A 228 12.29 32.49 -24.31
CA VAL A 228 13.53 33.24 -24.53
C VAL A 228 14.62 32.61 -23.68
N ASP A 229 15.21 31.55 -24.21
CA ASP A 229 16.58 31.25 -23.81
C ASP A 229 17.42 32.41 -24.38
N GLU A 230 18.06 33.23 -23.53
CA GLU A 230 18.99 34.26 -24.00
C GLU A 230 20.17 33.57 -24.68
N ILE A 231 20.13 33.46 -26.01
CA ILE A 231 21.24 32.91 -26.79
C ILE A 231 22.29 34.02 -26.98
N PRO A 232 23.54 33.84 -26.49
CA PRO A 232 24.58 34.83 -26.64
C PRO A 232 24.80 35.20 -28.12
N GLY A 233 24.77 36.50 -28.43
CA GLY A 233 25.01 37.02 -29.77
C GLY A 233 23.79 37.07 -30.71
N ILE A 234 22.59 36.68 -30.27
CA ILE A 234 21.34 36.82 -31.04
C ILE A 234 20.52 37.98 -30.51
N SER A 235 20.15 38.94 -31.36
CA SER A 235 19.29 40.06 -30.96
C SER A 235 17.82 39.65 -30.85
N ARG A 236 17.06 40.39 -30.03
CA ARG A 236 15.62 40.17 -29.81
C ARG A 236 14.81 40.21 -31.09
N ASP A 237 15.18 41.07 -32.05
CA ASP A 237 14.49 41.23 -33.32
C ASP A 237 14.68 40.03 -34.25
N VAL A 238 15.88 39.43 -34.25
CA VAL A 238 16.18 38.22 -35.04
C VAL A 238 15.38 37.03 -34.52
N TRP A 239 15.23 36.94 -33.19
CA TRP A 239 14.38 35.95 -32.56
C TRP A 239 12.91 36.12 -32.96
N GLU A 240 12.39 37.34 -32.86
CA GLU A 240 11.01 37.66 -33.20
C GLU A 240 10.74 37.37 -34.69
N GLY A 241 11.69 37.69 -35.57
CA GLY A 241 11.58 37.39 -36.99
C GLY A 241 11.44 35.89 -37.31
N GLU A 242 12.16 35.01 -36.60
CA GLU A 242 11.99 33.55 -36.78
C GLU A 242 10.69 33.04 -36.16
N TRP A 243 10.27 33.61 -35.03
CA TRP A 243 9.00 33.27 -34.36
C TRP A 243 7.79 33.63 -35.23
N GLN A 244 7.78 34.81 -35.85
CA GLN A 244 6.74 35.22 -36.80
C GLN A 244 6.70 34.35 -38.06
N LYS A 245 7.86 33.88 -38.55
CA LYS A 245 7.93 32.92 -39.67
C LYS A 245 7.38 31.54 -39.30
N LEU A 246 7.52 31.11 -38.04
CA LEU A 246 6.88 29.89 -37.55
C LEU A 246 5.35 30.05 -37.62
N PHE A 247 4.80 31.13 -37.05
CA PHE A 247 3.36 31.39 -37.07
C PHE A 247 2.80 31.54 -38.48
N SER A 248 3.46 32.30 -39.35
CA SER A 248 3.02 32.47 -40.74
C SER A 248 2.95 31.14 -41.51
N HIS A 249 3.77 30.15 -41.15
CA HIS A 249 3.71 28.82 -41.76
C HIS A 249 2.62 27.95 -41.13
N LEU A 250 2.44 28.01 -39.81
CA LEU A 250 1.38 27.27 -39.13
C LEU A 250 -0.01 27.73 -39.61
N SER A 251 -0.26 29.03 -39.72
CA SER A 251 -1.53 29.57 -40.22
C SER A 251 -1.83 29.26 -41.69
N LYS A 252 -0.86 28.72 -42.45
CA LYS A 252 -1.11 28.24 -43.84
C LYS A 252 -1.51 26.78 -43.89
N ASN A 253 -1.09 26.00 -42.89
CA ASN A 253 -1.24 24.55 -42.87
C ASN A 253 -2.37 24.10 -41.93
N LEU A 254 -2.71 24.93 -40.93
CA LEU A 254 -3.80 24.71 -39.98
C LEU A 254 -4.87 25.80 -40.18
N GLU A 255 -6.11 25.39 -40.49
CA GLU A 255 -7.24 26.31 -40.64
C GLU A 255 -7.53 27.04 -39.30
N ASP A 256 -7.76 28.35 -39.36
CA ASP A 256 -8.04 29.22 -38.20
C ASP A 256 -7.07 29.06 -37.02
N PHE A 257 -5.78 28.84 -37.32
CA PHE A 257 -4.73 28.67 -36.30
C PHE A 257 -4.61 29.88 -35.37
N ASN A 258 -4.97 29.68 -34.11
CA ASN A 258 -4.70 30.57 -33.00
C ASN A 258 -4.06 29.72 -31.88
N PRO A 259 -2.91 30.11 -31.31
CA PRO A 259 -2.28 29.40 -30.19
C PRO A 259 -3.23 29.09 -29.03
N ALA A 260 -4.16 29.99 -28.73
CA ALA A 260 -5.16 29.79 -27.68
C ALA A 260 -6.16 28.66 -28.02
N ASN A 261 -6.44 28.43 -29.29
CA ASN A 261 -7.39 27.40 -29.74
C ASN A 261 -6.80 25.98 -29.67
N LEU A 262 -5.48 25.83 -29.49
CA LEU A 262 -4.86 24.51 -29.29
C LEU A 262 -5.42 23.78 -28.07
N GLN A 263 -5.82 24.53 -27.03
CA GLN A 263 -6.45 23.98 -25.82
C GLN A 263 -7.80 23.30 -26.09
N LEU A 264 -8.42 23.55 -27.24
CA LEU A 264 -9.72 23.00 -27.64
C LEU A 264 -9.59 21.73 -28.50
N LEU A 265 -8.38 21.42 -29.00
CA LEU A 265 -8.14 20.24 -29.83
C LEU A 265 -7.97 18.98 -28.97
N ARG A 266 -8.49 17.84 -29.41
CA ARG A 266 -8.37 16.52 -28.78
C ARG A 266 -8.18 15.44 -29.85
N GLY A 267 -7.58 14.31 -29.49
CA GLY A 267 -7.35 13.18 -30.40
C GLY A 267 -6.53 13.51 -31.65
N GLU A 268 -6.94 12.95 -32.81
CA GLU A 268 -6.24 13.12 -34.09
C GLU A 268 -5.97 14.59 -34.49
N PRO A 269 -6.93 15.54 -34.37
CA PRO A 269 -6.65 16.97 -34.61
C PRO A 269 -5.48 17.54 -33.80
N LEU A 270 -5.32 17.15 -32.54
CA LEU A 270 -4.21 17.62 -31.69
C LEU A 270 -2.89 17.04 -32.18
N LEU A 271 -2.86 15.75 -32.53
CA LEU A 271 -1.66 15.09 -33.07
C LEU A 271 -1.23 15.68 -34.42
N GLU A 272 -2.18 16.01 -35.30
CA GLU A 272 -1.87 16.66 -36.58
C GLU A 272 -1.33 18.08 -36.37
N ALA A 273 -1.90 18.84 -35.42
CA ALA A 273 -1.36 20.16 -35.06
C ALA A 273 0.09 20.07 -34.54
N ILE A 274 0.39 19.07 -33.71
CA ILE A 274 1.75 18.82 -33.21
C ILE A 274 2.71 18.48 -34.35
N LYS A 275 2.31 17.57 -35.25
CA LYS A 275 3.08 17.21 -36.43
C LYS A 275 3.41 18.43 -37.29
N GLU A 276 2.43 19.30 -37.53
CA GLU A 276 2.66 20.54 -38.28
C GLU A 276 3.61 21.52 -37.56
N ILE A 277 3.54 21.62 -36.23
CA ILE A 277 4.51 22.37 -35.42
C ILE A 277 5.93 21.84 -35.62
N GLU A 278 6.15 20.53 -35.50
CA GLU A 278 7.47 19.93 -35.66
C GLU A 278 8.01 20.08 -37.09
N ILE A 279 7.17 19.89 -38.11
CA ILE A 279 7.53 20.10 -39.52
C ILE A 279 7.91 21.55 -39.75
N CYS A 280 7.16 22.52 -39.20
CA CYS A 280 7.46 23.93 -39.37
C CYS A 280 8.76 24.34 -38.65
N LEU A 281 9.02 23.79 -37.46
CA LEU A 281 10.29 23.99 -36.73
C LEU A 281 11.49 23.44 -37.50
N SER A 282 11.34 22.32 -38.21
CA SER A 282 12.41 21.72 -39.01
C SER A 282 12.94 22.65 -40.12
N LYS A 283 12.11 23.60 -40.56
CA LYS A 283 12.40 24.60 -41.62
C LYS A 283 13.02 25.90 -41.08
N ARG A 284 13.26 26.01 -39.76
CA ARG A 284 13.83 27.22 -39.11
C ARG A 284 15.34 27.14 -38.99
N LEU A 285 15.96 28.28 -38.64
CA LEU A 285 17.40 28.33 -38.39
C LEU A 285 17.81 27.36 -37.27
N GLY A 286 19.00 26.76 -37.39
CA GLY A 286 19.43 25.67 -36.50
C GLY A 286 19.48 26.04 -35.01
N TRP A 287 19.85 27.28 -34.66
CA TRP A 287 19.83 27.75 -33.27
C TRP A 287 18.41 27.89 -32.72
N PHE A 288 17.48 28.41 -33.53
CA PHE A 288 16.07 28.59 -33.15
C PHE A 288 15.40 27.23 -32.96
N ARG A 289 15.61 26.32 -33.92
CA ARG A 289 15.14 24.94 -33.85
C ARG A 289 15.63 24.25 -32.58
N ARG A 290 16.92 24.34 -32.25
CA ARG A 290 17.46 23.70 -31.02
C ARG A 290 16.81 24.23 -29.74
N ALA A 291 16.64 25.55 -29.61
CA ALA A 291 16.00 26.13 -28.45
C ALA A 291 14.50 25.75 -28.35
N ALA A 292 13.78 25.82 -29.48
CA ALA A 292 12.39 25.39 -29.54
C ALA A 292 12.23 23.89 -29.25
N SER A 293 13.07 23.02 -29.83
CA SER A 293 13.05 21.58 -29.57
C SER A 293 13.40 21.24 -28.12
N LYS A 294 14.33 21.96 -27.49
CA LYS A 294 14.62 21.79 -26.06
C LYS A 294 13.36 22.05 -25.22
N ARG A 295 12.63 23.14 -25.50
CA ARG A 295 11.40 23.47 -24.80
C ARG A 295 10.26 22.48 -25.10
N LEU A 296 10.12 22.07 -26.36
CA LEU A 296 9.13 21.08 -26.78
C LEU A 296 9.38 19.72 -26.09
N ASN A 297 10.63 19.27 -26.02
CA ASN A 297 11.00 18.06 -25.28
C ASN A 297 10.70 18.19 -23.78
N GLN A 298 10.90 19.36 -23.16
CA GLN A 298 10.49 19.60 -21.77
C GLN A 298 8.97 19.48 -21.60
N ILE A 299 8.19 20.01 -22.55
CA ILE A 299 6.72 19.89 -22.53
C ILE A 299 6.31 18.42 -22.64
N TYR A 300 6.86 17.67 -23.61
CA TYR A 300 6.58 16.24 -23.75
C TYR A 300 6.97 15.44 -22.50
N HIS A 301 8.14 15.74 -21.93
CA HIS A 301 8.59 15.11 -20.68
C HIS A 301 7.63 15.35 -19.51
N GLN A 302 7.12 16.57 -19.36
CA GLN A 302 6.12 16.90 -18.34
C GLN A 302 4.77 16.20 -18.60
N VAL A 303 4.35 16.14 -19.86
CA VAL A 303 3.07 15.55 -20.27
C VAL A 303 3.06 14.03 -20.08
N PHE A 304 4.12 13.33 -20.49
CA PHE A 304 4.17 11.86 -20.36
C PHE A 304 4.29 11.40 -18.90
N ARG A 305 4.66 12.31 -17.99
CA ARG A 305 4.59 12.10 -16.54
C ARG A 305 3.21 12.38 -15.96
N VAL A 306 2.24 12.87 -16.72
CA VAL A 306 0.87 12.97 -16.20
C VAL A 306 0.29 11.56 -16.06
N PRO A 307 -0.17 11.18 -14.85
CA PRO A 307 -0.77 9.88 -14.60
C PRO A 307 -2.07 9.71 -15.39
N ALA A 308 -2.11 8.73 -16.29
CA ALA A 308 -3.27 8.36 -17.10
C ALA A 308 -4.25 7.48 -16.31
N LEU A 309 -4.89 8.04 -15.29
CA LEU A 309 -5.70 7.29 -14.31
C LEU A 309 -6.93 6.66 -14.97
N GLU A 310 -7.68 7.41 -15.79
CA GLU A 310 -8.83 6.87 -16.52
C GLU A 310 -8.40 5.75 -17.48
N TRP A 311 -7.19 5.81 -18.04
CA TRP A 311 -6.64 4.73 -18.85
C TRP A 311 -6.41 3.44 -18.09
N GLN A 312 -6.17 3.55 -16.79
CA GLN A 312 -6.10 2.42 -15.88
C GLN A 312 -7.44 2.08 -15.24
N SER A 313 -8.53 2.67 -15.72
CA SER A 313 -9.87 2.53 -15.14
C SER A 313 -9.93 2.98 -13.68
N LEU A 314 -9.06 3.91 -13.29
CA LEU A 314 -8.99 4.52 -11.97
C LEU A 314 -9.67 5.89 -12.02
N LEU A 315 -10.59 6.13 -11.09
CA LEU A 315 -11.37 7.36 -11.01
C LEU A 315 -11.15 8.00 -9.63
N PRO A 316 -10.43 9.14 -9.55
CA PRO A 316 -10.42 9.97 -8.34
C PRO A 316 -11.83 10.42 -8.02
N VAL A 317 -12.26 10.23 -6.76
CA VAL A 317 -13.61 10.56 -6.32
C VAL A 317 -13.64 12.04 -5.91
N GLU A 318 -14.57 12.81 -6.48
CA GLU A 318 -14.86 14.17 -6.04
C GLU A 318 -15.61 14.12 -4.69
N LEU A 319 -14.86 14.24 -3.58
CA LEU A 319 -15.39 14.15 -2.22
C LEU A 319 -16.01 15.46 -1.75
N ASP A 320 -15.49 16.59 -2.21
CA ASP A 320 -16.05 17.92 -1.93
C ASP A 320 -16.77 18.45 -3.18
N LYS A 321 -18.10 18.33 -3.16
CA LYS A 321 -18.95 18.76 -4.27
C LYS A 321 -18.89 20.26 -4.53
N ASP A 322 -18.87 21.06 -3.46
CA ASP A 322 -19.04 22.50 -3.58
C ASP A 322 -17.78 23.14 -4.18
N ARG A 323 -16.61 22.59 -3.84
CA ARG A 323 -15.31 23.03 -4.36
C ARG A 323 -14.79 22.20 -5.55
N ARG A 324 -15.46 21.10 -5.90
CA ARG A 324 -15.05 20.11 -6.90
C ARG A 324 -13.64 19.56 -6.67
N LEU A 325 -13.33 19.20 -5.42
CA LEU A 325 -12.03 18.68 -5.02
C LEU A 325 -12.09 17.16 -4.82
N ASN A 326 -10.98 16.50 -5.19
CA ASN A 326 -10.78 15.05 -5.01
C ASN A 326 -10.25 14.69 -3.60
N GLU A 327 -10.09 15.70 -2.74
CA GLU A 327 -9.71 15.57 -1.34
C GLU A 327 -10.74 16.30 -0.47
N ILE A 328 -10.87 15.83 0.77
CA ILE A 328 -11.74 16.45 1.78
C ILE A 328 -10.97 16.62 3.10
N PRO A 329 -11.09 17.76 3.80
CA PRO A 329 -10.54 17.89 5.14
C PRO A 329 -11.08 16.80 6.06
N SER A 330 -10.20 16.24 6.90
CA SER A 330 -10.55 15.19 7.86
C SER A 330 -11.21 15.74 9.13
N GLU A 331 -11.63 17.01 9.14
CA GLU A 331 -12.45 17.58 10.21
C GLU A 331 -13.77 16.81 10.30
N LEU A 332 -14.12 16.33 11.49
CA LEU A 332 -15.32 15.54 11.74
C LEU A 332 -16.28 16.27 12.66
N GLU A 333 -17.56 16.29 12.30
CA GLU A 333 -18.66 16.73 13.16
C GLU A 333 -19.66 15.59 13.39
N VAL A 334 -20.07 15.39 14.63
CA VAL A 334 -21.21 14.53 15.00
C VAL A 334 -22.51 15.29 14.80
N THR A 335 -23.37 14.76 13.93
CA THR A 335 -24.62 15.41 13.50
C THR A 335 -25.89 14.71 14.02
N ASN A 336 -25.78 13.49 14.57
CA ASN A 336 -26.91 12.78 15.19
C ASN A 336 -26.43 11.66 16.15
N LEU A 337 -27.17 11.45 17.27
CA LEU A 337 -26.85 10.53 18.37
C LEU A 337 -27.81 9.31 18.54
N GLU A 338 -28.85 9.09 17.72
CA GLU A 338 -29.87 8.04 18.01
C GLU A 338 -29.76 6.67 17.26
N PRO A 339 -30.14 5.50 17.88
CA PRO A 339 -30.46 5.28 19.30
C PRO A 339 -29.76 4.08 20.02
N SER A 340 -29.65 4.29 21.33
CA SER A 340 -29.37 3.38 22.45
C SER A 340 -30.15 2.04 22.42
N LEU A 341 -29.46 0.95 22.05
CA LEU A 341 -29.70 -0.52 22.18
C LEU A 341 -31.15 -1.14 22.12
N PRO A 342 -31.33 -2.41 21.64
CA PRO A 342 -30.45 -3.26 20.85
C PRO A 342 -31.09 -3.64 19.50
N THR A 343 -30.52 -3.14 18.41
CA THR A 343 -30.67 -3.71 17.07
C THR A 343 -29.31 -3.63 16.39
N GLN A 344 -28.92 -4.73 15.77
CA GLN A 344 -27.60 -5.02 15.23
C GLN A 344 -27.36 -4.24 13.91
N ASP A 345 -27.19 -2.91 13.96
CA ASP A 345 -26.83 -2.12 12.78
C ASP A 345 -25.57 -1.27 13.03
N PRO A 346 -24.45 -1.52 12.32
CA PRO A 346 -23.11 -0.98 12.60
C PRO A 346 -22.83 0.51 12.26
N GLY A 347 -23.85 1.37 12.11
CA GLY A 347 -23.69 2.80 11.74
C GLY A 347 -24.50 3.79 12.59
N LYS A 348 -24.56 3.61 13.93
CA LYS A 348 -25.51 4.32 14.80
C LYS A 348 -25.20 5.77 15.17
N VAL A 349 -24.01 6.28 14.87
CA VAL A 349 -23.67 7.72 15.01
C VAL A 349 -23.49 8.30 13.62
N LYS A 350 -24.16 9.41 13.32
CA LYS A 350 -24.03 10.07 12.01
C LYS A 350 -23.04 11.21 12.10
N VAL A 351 -22.06 11.21 11.19
CA VAL A 351 -21.04 12.25 11.11
C VAL A 351 -21.02 12.93 9.76
N MET A 352 -20.43 14.12 9.72
CA MET A 352 -20.08 14.85 8.52
C MET A 352 -18.58 15.13 8.53
N LEU A 353 -17.97 15.18 7.34
CA LEU A 353 -16.56 15.52 7.16
C LEU A 353 -16.39 16.79 6.33
N GLY A 354 -15.23 17.43 6.43
CA GLY A 354 -14.78 18.46 5.50
C GLY A 354 -15.03 19.90 5.93
N GLU A 355 -15.05 20.81 4.96
CA GLU A 355 -15.19 22.26 5.21
C GLU A 355 -16.47 22.61 5.96
N GLN A 356 -17.56 21.90 5.70
CA GLN A 356 -18.82 22.15 6.38
C GLN A 356 -18.71 21.88 7.89
N ALA A 357 -18.07 20.77 8.28
CA ALA A 357 -17.81 20.47 9.69
C ALA A 357 -16.91 21.55 10.33
N TYR A 358 -15.92 22.03 9.58
CA TYR A 358 -15.04 23.11 10.01
C TYR A 358 -15.79 24.43 10.23
N GLN A 359 -16.61 24.86 9.28
CA GLN A 359 -17.40 26.10 9.40
C GLN A 359 -18.42 26.00 10.53
N HIS A 360 -19.10 24.86 10.67
CA HIS A 360 -20.02 24.62 11.79
C HIS A 360 -19.32 24.67 13.15
N ARG A 361 -18.08 24.19 13.26
CA ARG A 361 -17.30 24.35 14.48
C ARG A 361 -17.12 25.83 14.79
N LEU A 362 -16.68 26.63 13.83
CA LEU A 362 -16.50 28.07 14.04
C LEU A 362 -17.80 28.77 14.46
N ASP A 363 -18.92 28.41 13.84
CA ASP A 363 -20.23 28.98 14.18
C ASP A 363 -20.73 28.54 15.56
N ALA A 364 -20.55 27.26 15.91
CA ALA A 364 -20.91 26.72 17.23
C ALA A 364 -20.12 27.43 18.33
N ILE A 365 -18.82 27.65 18.13
CA ILE A 365 -18.01 28.35 19.12
C ILE A 365 -18.43 29.84 19.23
N LYS A 366 -18.71 30.53 18.11
CA LYS A 366 -19.24 31.93 18.13
C LYS A 366 -20.57 32.05 18.88
N GLN A 367 -21.41 31.01 18.84
CA GLN A 367 -22.70 30.96 19.52
C GLN A 367 -22.59 30.49 20.98
N GLY A 368 -21.39 30.14 21.45
CA GLY A 368 -21.14 29.64 22.80
C GLY A 368 -21.64 28.21 23.04
N GLU A 369 -21.83 27.43 21.98
CA GLU A 369 -22.19 26.02 22.08
C GLU A 369 -20.97 25.17 22.51
N SER A 370 -21.23 24.05 23.18
CA SER A 370 -20.17 23.10 23.51
C SER A 370 -19.68 22.39 22.25
N ILE A 371 -18.38 22.48 21.97
CA ILE A 371 -17.74 21.77 20.85
C ILE A 371 -17.02 20.48 21.27
N ASP A 372 -16.78 20.29 22.57
CA ASP A 372 -16.07 19.13 23.09
C ASP A 372 -16.80 17.84 22.70
N GLY A 373 -16.05 16.91 22.08
CA GLY A 373 -16.57 15.63 21.61
C GLY A 373 -17.40 15.70 20.33
N ARG A 374 -18.16 16.79 20.08
CA ARG A 374 -18.97 16.96 18.86
C ARG A 374 -18.09 17.16 17.63
N PHE A 375 -17.00 17.90 17.76
CA PHE A 375 -16.04 18.14 16.67
C PHE A 375 -14.72 17.44 16.98
N LEU A 376 -14.19 16.69 16.01
CA LEU A 376 -12.89 16.04 16.09
C LEU A 376 -12.01 16.50 14.93
N HIS A 377 -10.93 17.18 15.28
CA HIS A 377 -9.85 17.46 14.35
C HIS A 377 -8.91 16.26 14.26
N SER A 378 -8.41 15.96 13.07
CA SER A 378 -7.41 14.90 12.84
C SER A 378 -7.74 13.52 13.44
N PRO A 379 -8.93 12.96 13.13
CA PRO A 379 -9.44 11.74 13.74
C PRO A 379 -8.50 10.53 13.62
N LYS A 380 -7.69 10.46 12.57
CA LYS A 380 -6.66 9.42 12.35
C LYS A 380 -5.73 9.22 13.56
N ARG A 381 -5.46 10.27 14.34
CA ARG A 381 -4.59 10.22 15.54
C ARG A 381 -5.13 9.28 16.61
N TYR A 382 -6.43 9.01 16.61
CA TYR A 382 -7.10 8.17 17.61
C TYR A 382 -7.06 6.66 17.31
N PHE A 383 -6.42 6.23 16.22
CA PHE A 383 -6.24 4.80 15.96
C PHE A 383 -5.53 4.06 17.09
N GLY A 384 -6.11 2.95 17.54
CA GLY A 384 -5.58 2.14 18.62
C GLY A 384 -5.69 2.77 20.02
N GLN A 385 -6.49 3.83 20.18
CA GLN A 385 -6.74 4.47 21.48
C GLN A 385 -8.05 3.99 22.10
N GLU A 386 -8.00 3.62 23.38
CA GLU A 386 -9.19 3.37 24.20
C GLU A 386 -9.69 4.69 24.80
N ARG A 387 -10.33 5.53 23.96
CA ARG A 387 -10.88 6.83 24.34
C ARG A 387 -12.37 6.91 24.03
N SER A 388 -13.11 7.62 24.88
CA SER A 388 -14.50 8.01 24.64
C SER A 388 -14.67 9.52 24.80
N PHE A 389 -15.68 10.06 24.13
CA PHE A 389 -16.04 11.47 24.19
C PHE A 389 -17.48 11.62 24.67
N ASP A 390 -17.68 12.52 25.62
CA ASP A 390 -19.02 12.93 26.05
C ASP A 390 -19.54 13.97 25.06
N ILE A 391 -20.69 13.70 24.44
CA ILE A 391 -21.26 14.51 23.37
C ILE A 391 -22.67 14.93 23.76
N SER A 392 -22.94 16.23 23.73
CA SER A 392 -24.26 16.82 23.92
C SER A 392 -24.77 17.39 22.60
N LEU A 393 -25.87 16.84 22.06
CA LEU A 393 -26.48 17.28 20.81
C LEU A 393 -28.01 17.26 20.94
N ASP A 394 -28.67 18.36 20.56
CA ASP A 394 -30.13 18.54 20.65
C ASP A 394 -30.72 18.21 22.04
N GLY A 395 -29.97 18.49 23.11
CA GLY A 395 -30.35 18.19 24.49
C GLY A 395 -30.23 16.72 24.91
N LYS A 396 -29.60 15.87 24.09
CA LYS A 396 -29.24 14.48 24.42
C LYS A 396 -27.75 14.40 24.68
N GLU A 397 -27.39 13.68 25.74
CA GLU A 397 -26.00 13.40 26.10
C GLU A 397 -25.72 11.91 25.93
N ASP A 398 -24.60 11.58 25.28
CA ASP A 398 -24.11 10.21 25.16
C ASP A 398 -22.57 10.18 25.22
N THR A 399 -22.00 9.07 25.68
CA THR A 399 -20.55 8.84 25.74
C THR A 399 -20.16 7.89 24.62
N ILE A 400 -19.55 8.42 23.56
CA ILE A 400 -19.26 7.65 22.34
C ILE A 400 -17.79 7.22 22.33
N PRO A 401 -17.49 5.91 22.19
CA PRO A 401 -16.14 5.43 21.95
C PRO A 401 -15.58 5.95 20.63
N VAL A 402 -14.32 6.36 20.60
CA VAL A 402 -13.70 6.96 19.40
C VAL A 402 -13.75 6.05 18.18
N ASN A 403 -13.69 4.73 18.37
CA ASN A 403 -13.83 3.75 17.30
C ASN A 403 -15.18 3.83 16.57
N GLN A 404 -16.26 4.20 17.25
CA GLN A 404 -17.55 4.42 16.60
C GLN A 404 -17.53 5.68 15.73
N LEU A 405 -16.83 6.73 16.16
CA LEU A 405 -16.64 7.96 15.39
C LEU A 405 -15.77 7.71 14.15
N LEU A 406 -14.69 6.93 14.30
CA LEU A 406 -13.84 6.51 13.17
C LEU A 406 -14.60 5.64 12.18
N GLN A 407 -15.40 4.69 12.65
CA GLN A 407 -16.29 3.90 11.81
C GLN A 407 -17.29 4.78 11.06
N ALA A 408 -17.91 5.75 11.73
CA ALA A 408 -18.82 6.69 11.09
C ALA A 408 -18.11 7.57 10.04
N ALA A 409 -16.86 7.96 10.27
CA ALA A 409 -16.04 8.68 9.29
C ALA A 409 -15.83 7.86 8.01
N TYR A 410 -15.48 6.57 8.15
CA TYR A 410 -15.41 5.66 7.00
C TYR A 410 -16.76 5.51 6.30
N ALA A 411 -17.86 5.40 7.06
CA ALA A 411 -19.21 5.33 6.49
C ALA A 411 -19.53 6.58 5.64
N GLN A 412 -19.16 7.77 6.11
CA GLN A 412 -19.34 9.01 5.38
C GLN A 412 -18.52 9.05 4.09
N LEU A 413 -17.26 8.60 4.10
CA LEU A 413 -16.43 8.52 2.88
C LEU A 413 -17.01 7.53 1.86
N ILE A 414 -17.53 6.39 2.32
CA ILE A 414 -18.23 5.41 1.47
C ILE A 414 -19.51 6.03 0.89
N GLU A 415 -20.30 6.74 1.70
CA GLU A 415 -21.52 7.44 1.24
C GLU A 415 -21.20 8.52 0.19
N LEU A 416 -20.16 9.33 0.40
CA LEU A 416 -19.70 10.33 -0.56
C LEU A 416 -19.28 9.67 -1.89
N THR A 417 -18.60 8.53 -1.82
CA THR A 417 -18.21 7.73 -3.00
C THR A 417 -19.44 7.18 -3.74
N GLN A 418 -20.45 6.72 -3.01
CA GLN A 418 -21.71 6.27 -3.61
C GLN A 418 -22.47 7.42 -4.28
N LYS A 419 -22.53 8.59 -3.63
CA LYS A 419 -23.13 9.81 -4.20
C LYS A 419 -22.42 10.28 -5.46
N TYR A 420 -21.09 10.15 -5.53
CA TYR A 420 -20.32 10.42 -6.73
C TYR A 420 -20.77 9.50 -7.88
N ARG A 421 -20.82 8.17 -7.67
CA ARG A 421 -21.28 7.21 -8.68
C ARG A 421 -22.69 7.53 -9.20
N GLN A 422 -23.61 7.89 -8.30
CA GLN A 422 -24.98 8.25 -8.63
C GLN A 422 -25.09 9.55 -9.45
N ARG A 423 -24.17 10.50 -9.25
CA ARG A 423 -24.14 11.78 -9.97
C ARG A 423 -23.70 11.65 -11.42
N TYR A 424 -22.88 10.64 -11.72
CA TYR A 424 -22.36 10.37 -13.06
C TYR A 424 -22.92 9.05 -13.62
N PRO A 425 -24.26 8.94 -13.82
CA PRO A 425 -24.88 7.71 -14.30
C PRO A 425 -24.30 7.32 -15.66
N GLY A 426 -23.94 6.05 -15.80
CA GLY A 426 -23.30 5.53 -17.01
C GLY A 426 -21.77 5.57 -17.00
N LYS A 427 -21.14 6.43 -16.19
CA LYS A 427 -19.66 6.52 -16.06
C LYS A 427 -19.08 5.38 -15.21
N CYS A 428 -19.84 4.94 -14.20
CA CYS A 428 -19.50 3.80 -13.35
C CYS A 428 -20.46 2.62 -13.58
N SER A 429 -20.06 1.44 -13.12
CA SER A 429 -20.90 0.25 -12.98
C SER A 429 -21.85 0.39 -11.79
N ASP A 430 -22.99 -0.31 -11.85
CA ASP A 430 -23.98 -0.35 -10.77
C ASP A 430 -23.62 -1.39 -9.69
N GLY A 431 -24.36 -1.41 -8.58
CA GLY A 431 -24.23 -2.40 -7.50
C GLY A 431 -23.63 -1.88 -6.20
N GLU A 432 -23.84 -2.64 -5.12
CA GLU A 432 -23.35 -2.38 -3.76
C GLU A 432 -21.86 -2.70 -3.62
N PHE A 433 -21.14 -1.92 -2.82
CA PHE A 433 -19.72 -2.14 -2.62
C PHE A 433 -19.44 -3.46 -1.87
N TYR A 434 -18.57 -4.29 -2.44
CA TYR A 434 -18.13 -5.55 -1.83
C TYR A 434 -16.71 -5.48 -1.27
N ARG A 435 -15.82 -4.76 -1.97
CA ARG A 435 -14.39 -4.70 -1.69
C ARG A 435 -13.91 -3.27 -1.43
N ALA A 436 -13.11 -3.10 -0.38
CA ALA A 436 -12.40 -1.86 -0.07
C ALA A 436 -10.90 -2.14 0.15
N VAL A 437 -10.06 -1.21 -0.28
CA VAL A 437 -8.63 -1.19 0.01
C VAL A 437 -8.37 -0.03 0.98
N LEU A 438 -7.71 -0.29 2.10
CA LEU A 438 -7.47 0.76 3.11
C LEU A 438 -5.97 0.91 3.31
N THR A 439 -5.48 2.15 3.21
CA THR A 439 -4.11 2.49 3.59
C THR A 439 -4.02 2.83 5.07
N TYR A 440 -2.82 2.71 5.63
CA TYR A 440 -2.54 2.97 7.03
C TYR A 440 -1.09 3.44 7.20
N PRO A 441 -0.76 4.13 8.32
CA PRO A 441 0.60 4.60 8.55
C PRO A 441 1.60 3.45 8.54
N THR A 442 2.76 3.65 7.93
CA THR A 442 3.79 2.62 7.74
C THR A 442 4.25 1.98 9.06
N ILE A 443 4.13 2.72 10.18
CA ILE A 443 4.48 2.21 11.51
C ILE A 443 3.30 1.67 12.34
N ALA A 444 2.10 1.58 11.77
CA ALA A 444 0.94 1.04 12.46
C ALA A 444 1.14 -0.42 12.86
N SER A 445 0.82 -0.74 14.12
CA SER A 445 0.90 -2.09 14.67
C SER A 445 -0.18 -3.02 14.10
N PRO A 446 -0.04 -4.36 14.21
CA PRO A 446 -1.04 -5.31 13.73
C PRO A 446 -2.39 -5.14 14.45
N PHE A 447 -2.36 -4.63 15.68
CA PHE A 447 -3.57 -4.30 16.44
C PHE A 447 -4.37 -3.22 15.74
N ILE A 448 -3.73 -2.09 15.39
CA ILE A 448 -4.37 -0.97 14.67
C ILE A 448 -4.93 -1.45 13.33
N ARG A 449 -4.18 -2.25 12.57
CA ARG A 449 -4.63 -2.76 11.26
C ARG A 449 -5.88 -3.62 11.37
N ARG A 450 -5.93 -4.55 12.34
CA ARG A 450 -7.10 -5.40 12.60
C ARG A 450 -8.30 -4.59 13.09
N GLU A 451 -8.06 -3.56 13.87
CA GLU A 451 -9.09 -2.63 14.32
C GLU A 451 -9.73 -1.90 13.13
N ILE A 452 -8.93 -1.24 12.28
CA ILE A 452 -9.40 -0.57 11.06
C ILE A 452 -10.17 -1.55 10.15
N GLU A 453 -9.62 -2.75 9.92
CA GLU A 453 -10.29 -3.81 9.14
C GLU A 453 -11.66 -4.15 9.72
N SER A 454 -11.75 -4.29 11.05
CA SER A 454 -13.01 -4.58 11.75
C SER A 454 -14.03 -3.44 11.63
N LEU A 455 -13.58 -2.18 11.73
CA LEU A 455 -14.46 -1.01 11.62
C LEU A 455 -15.15 -0.97 10.24
N VAL A 456 -14.39 -1.18 9.17
CA VAL A 456 -14.93 -1.13 7.79
C VAL A 456 -15.72 -2.39 7.43
N LYS A 457 -15.30 -3.58 7.88
CA LYS A 457 -16.09 -4.81 7.67
C LYS A 457 -17.49 -4.73 8.25
N LYS A 458 -17.60 -4.11 9.42
CA LYS A 458 -18.88 -3.84 10.06
C LYS A 458 -19.76 -2.95 9.17
N LEU A 459 -19.23 -2.06 8.32
CA LEU A 459 -20.05 -1.22 7.42
C LEU A 459 -20.67 -1.96 6.22
N GLY A 460 -20.61 -3.30 6.18
CA GLY A 460 -21.18 -4.10 5.10
C GLY A 460 -20.22 -4.41 3.95
N ILE A 461 -18.95 -4.00 4.06
CA ILE A 461 -17.90 -4.37 3.12
C ILE A 461 -17.30 -5.72 3.53
N GLU A 462 -17.60 -6.78 2.81
CA GLU A 462 -17.12 -8.12 3.18
C GLU A 462 -15.60 -8.29 2.99
N ASP A 463 -15.05 -7.70 1.91
CA ASP A 463 -13.67 -7.89 1.50
C ASP A 463 -12.82 -6.62 1.71
N VAL A 464 -12.16 -6.54 2.86
CA VAL A 464 -11.30 -5.41 3.22
C VAL A 464 -9.83 -5.80 3.09
N GLN A 465 -9.11 -5.10 2.22
CA GLN A 465 -7.70 -5.33 1.93
C GLN A 465 -6.80 -4.35 2.70
N MET A 466 -6.03 -4.88 3.66
CA MET A 466 -5.07 -4.15 4.51
C MET A 466 -3.60 -4.40 4.10
N ALA A 467 -3.35 -4.78 2.85
CA ALA A 467 -2.00 -5.16 2.42
C ALA A 467 -1.07 -3.93 2.30
N TYR A 468 -1.60 -2.76 1.96
CA TYR A 468 -0.81 -1.62 1.52
C TYR A 468 -0.71 -0.54 2.60
N ASP A 469 0.52 -0.17 2.99
CA ASP A 469 0.76 1.03 3.79
C ASP A 469 0.89 2.29 2.92
N GLU A 470 0.89 3.46 3.53
CA GLU A 470 0.89 4.76 2.85
C GLU A 470 2.12 4.97 1.95
N ALA A 471 3.32 4.69 2.46
CA ALA A 471 4.57 4.90 1.71
C ALA A 471 4.71 3.91 0.54
N VAL A 472 4.34 2.64 0.73
CA VAL A 472 4.34 1.63 -0.34
C VAL A 472 3.30 1.99 -1.42
N SER A 473 2.13 2.47 -1.02
CA SER A 473 1.09 2.88 -1.96
C SER A 473 1.55 4.07 -2.81
N ALA A 474 2.13 5.10 -2.19
CA ALA A 474 2.75 6.21 -2.90
C ALA A 474 3.85 5.75 -3.86
N ALA A 475 4.72 4.81 -3.43
CA ALA A 475 5.76 4.25 -4.30
C ALA A 475 5.19 3.64 -5.59
N ILE A 476 4.10 2.87 -5.47
CA ILE A 476 3.45 2.20 -6.60
C ILE A 476 2.84 3.23 -7.57
N PHE A 477 2.24 4.30 -7.05
CA PHE A 477 1.71 5.39 -7.87
C PHE A 477 2.80 6.06 -8.71
N PHE A 478 3.87 6.53 -8.07
CA PHE A 478 4.96 7.22 -8.77
C PHE A 478 5.74 6.29 -9.71
N LEU A 479 5.89 5.01 -9.34
CA LEU A 479 6.46 4.00 -10.22
C LEU A 479 5.65 3.83 -11.50
N TRP A 480 4.33 3.74 -11.37
CA TRP A 480 3.45 3.64 -12.53
C TRP A 480 3.46 4.92 -13.37
N GLN A 481 3.47 6.09 -12.73
CA GLN A 481 3.62 7.39 -13.39
C GLN A 481 4.86 7.43 -14.28
N GLU A 482 5.99 6.86 -13.84
CA GLU A 482 7.21 6.76 -14.65
C GLU A 482 7.09 5.84 -15.88
N PHE A 483 6.20 4.86 -15.86
CA PHE A 483 5.89 4.04 -17.04
C PHE A 483 4.89 4.71 -17.99
N GLY A 484 4.31 5.85 -17.60
CA GLY A 484 3.98 6.97 -18.50
C GLY A 484 2.90 6.75 -19.56
N GLY A 485 2.02 5.75 -19.42
CA GLY A 485 0.96 5.47 -20.41
C GLY A 485 1.45 4.77 -21.69
N ASP A 486 2.67 5.06 -22.17
CA ASP A 486 3.37 4.29 -23.21
C ASP A 486 4.51 3.44 -22.60
N LEU A 487 4.24 2.14 -22.48
CA LEU A 487 5.18 1.16 -21.95
C LEU A 487 6.50 1.10 -22.73
N ASN A 488 6.52 1.42 -24.02
CA ASN A 488 7.74 1.35 -24.84
C ASN A 488 8.75 2.42 -24.40
N LEU A 489 8.28 3.65 -24.19
CA LEU A 489 9.13 4.75 -23.73
C LEU A 489 9.44 4.63 -22.24
N GLY A 490 8.44 4.30 -21.43
CA GLY A 490 8.58 4.19 -19.97
C GLY A 490 9.64 3.18 -19.55
N ILE A 491 9.71 2.01 -20.21
CA ILE A 491 10.70 0.97 -19.90
C ILE A 491 12.12 1.42 -20.21
N GLU A 492 12.35 2.09 -21.34
CA GLU A 492 13.68 2.60 -21.69
C GLU A 492 14.10 3.76 -20.77
N SER A 493 13.17 4.63 -20.40
CA SER A 493 13.38 5.66 -19.38
C SER A 493 13.78 5.04 -18.03
N PHE A 494 13.08 3.99 -17.59
CA PHE A 494 13.41 3.24 -16.37
C PHE A 494 14.83 2.65 -16.44
N LYS A 495 15.17 1.94 -17.53
CA LYS A 495 16.49 1.32 -17.71
C LYS A 495 17.64 2.32 -17.71
N SER A 496 17.42 3.54 -18.23
CA SER A 496 18.46 4.57 -18.33
C SER A 496 19.03 5.02 -16.98
N ARG A 497 18.26 4.86 -15.90
CA ARG A 497 18.65 5.22 -14.52
C ARG A 497 19.06 4.00 -13.67
N CYS A 498 18.92 2.79 -14.21
CA CYS A 498 19.18 1.57 -13.48
C CYS A 498 20.64 1.15 -13.53
N ARG A 499 21.07 0.43 -12.49
CA ARG A 499 22.24 -0.45 -12.55
C ARG A 499 21.86 -1.70 -13.35
N ARG A 500 22.82 -2.30 -14.05
CA ARG A 500 22.59 -3.47 -14.90
C ARG A 500 23.49 -4.63 -14.49
N ASP A 501 22.90 -5.82 -14.42
CA ASP A 501 23.58 -7.10 -14.28
C ASP A 501 22.95 -8.12 -15.23
N GLY A 502 23.67 -8.50 -16.29
CA GLY A 502 23.13 -9.36 -17.36
C GLY A 502 21.85 -8.80 -18.01
N HIS A 503 20.74 -9.49 -17.81
CA HIS A 503 19.38 -9.17 -18.28
C HIS A 503 18.49 -8.51 -17.20
N LYS A 504 19.11 -8.08 -16.09
CA LYS A 504 18.41 -7.43 -14.98
C LYS A 504 18.84 -5.98 -14.86
N TRP A 505 17.86 -5.11 -14.72
CA TRP A 505 18.04 -3.69 -14.42
C TRP A 505 17.44 -3.42 -13.05
N TRP A 506 18.18 -2.75 -12.17
CA TRP A 506 17.67 -2.49 -10.84
C TRP A 506 18.05 -1.11 -10.32
N GLN A 507 17.19 -0.59 -9.45
CA GLN A 507 17.39 0.66 -8.73
C GLN A 507 16.77 0.59 -7.32
N ASN A 508 17.36 1.32 -6.38
CA ASN A 508 16.84 1.48 -5.03
C ASN A 508 16.07 2.81 -4.95
N VAL A 509 14.84 2.76 -4.45
CA VAL A 509 13.91 3.88 -4.36
C VAL A 509 13.60 4.16 -2.90
N LEU A 510 13.77 5.40 -2.46
CA LEU A 510 13.30 5.88 -1.16
C LEU A 510 12.03 6.71 -1.36
N VAL A 511 10.96 6.37 -0.65
CA VAL A 511 9.79 7.25 -0.49
C VAL A 511 9.87 7.92 0.88
N LEU A 512 9.71 9.24 0.89
CA LEU A 512 9.57 10.07 2.08
C LEU A 512 8.23 10.81 1.98
N ASP A 513 7.23 10.36 2.73
CA ASP A 513 5.96 11.05 2.89
C ASP A 513 5.98 11.87 4.18
N ILE A 514 5.91 13.20 4.08
CA ILE A 514 5.69 14.07 5.23
C ILE A 514 4.27 14.64 5.13
N GLY A 515 3.37 13.93 5.80
CA GLY A 515 1.95 14.26 5.87
C GLY A 515 1.64 15.43 6.82
N GLY A 516 0.35 15.57 7.12
CA GLY A 516 -0.14 16.58 8.06
C GLY A 516 0.20 16.25 9.50
N GLY A 517 0.08 14.99 9.92
CA GLY A 517 0.47 14.55 11.26
C GLY A 517 1.36 13.33 11.34
N THR A 518 1.57 12.61 10.22
CA THR A 518 2.44 11.42 10.15
C THR A 518 3.59 11.64 9.17
N THR A 519 4.68 10.94 9.41
CA THR A 519 5.78 10.78 8.46
C THR A 519 5.92 9.30 8.17
N ASP A 520 5.95 8.92 6.90
CA ASP A 520 5.91 7.54 6.44
C ASP A 520 7.00 7.31 5.39
N LEU A 521 7.80 6.24 5.54
CA LEU A 521 8.96 5.98 4.68
C LEU A 521 9.03 4.53 4.25
N ALA A 522 9.38 4.31 2.98
CA ALA A 522 9.67 2.99 2.44
C ALA A 522 10.93 3.02 1.57
N LEU A 523 11.82 2.06 1.76
CA LEU A 523 12.98 1.81 0.91
C LEU A 523 12.74 0.52 0.12
N ILE A 524 12.64 0.64 -1.21
CA ILE A 524 12.24 -0.45 -2.11
C ILE A 524 13.32 -0.64 -3.18
N ARG A 525 13.72 -1.89 -3.43
CA ARG A 525 14.49 -2.25 -4.62
C ARG A 525 13.55 -2.67 -5.73
N LEU A 526 13.64 -2.01 -6.87
CA LEU A 526 12.92 -2.38 -8.08
C LEU A 526 13.88 -3.13 -9.00
N THR A 527 13.51 -4.35 -9.40
CA THR A 527 14.30 -5.16 -10.35
C THR A 527 13.45 -5.48 -11.57
N LEU A 528 13.83 -4.96 -12.73
CA LEU A 528 13.25 -5.27 -14.02
C LEU A 528 14.05 -6.38 -14.70
N GLU A 529 13.37 -7.44 -15.11
CA GLU A 529 13.93 -8.59 -15.84
C GLU A 529 13.19 -8.76 -17.16
N GLU A 530 13.92 -9.01 -18.24
CA GLU A 530 13.33 -9.41 -19.52
C GLU A 530 13.11 -10.92 -19.54
N ILE A 531 11.87 -11.36 -19.75
CA ILE A 531 11.49 -12.77 -19.84
C ILE A 531 11.21 -13.09 -21.30
N ASP A 532 11.85 -14.14 -21.83
CA ASP A 532 11.57 -14.67 -23.16
C ASP A 532 10.55 -15.81 -23.05
N PRO A 533 9.27 -15.61 -23.43
CA PRO A 533 8.26 -16.67 -23.33
C PRO A 533 8.33 -17.66 -24.50
N PHE A 534 9.13 -17.39 -25.53
CA PHE A 534 9.22 -18.17 -26.75
C PHE A 534 10.21 -19.32 -26.61
N GLU A 535 9.88 -20.48 -27.16
CA GLU A 535 10.84 -21.58 -27.28
C GLU A 535 11.97 -21.21 -28.26
N PRO A 536 13.20 -21.77 -28.15
CA PRO A 536 14.34 -21.37 -28.98
C PRO A 536 14.12 -21.42 -30.50
N THR A 537 13.15 -22.21 -30.97
CA THR A 537 12.80 -22.39 -32.39
C THR A 537 11.49 -21.72 -32.80
N GLU A 538 10.81 -21.01 -31.89
CA GLU A 538 9.51 -20.40 -32.12
C GLU A 538 9.63 -19.03 -32.80
N ASP A 539 8.69 -18.71 -33.71
CA ASP A 539 8.65 -17.41 -34.39
C ASP A 539 8.20 -16.28 -33.45
N LYS A 540 9.02 -15.22 -33.41
CA LYS A 540 8.86 -14.05 -32.53
C LYS A 540 8.13 -12.89 -33.21
N GLY A 541 7.79 -13.00 -34.50
CA GLY A 541 7.12 -11.93 -35.26
C GLY A 541 7.92 -10.62 -35.22
N ASP A 542 7.25 -9.52 -34.92
CA ASP A 542 7.83 -8.17 -34.89
C ASP A 542 8.71 -7.89 -33.64
N GLY A 543 8.90 -8.88 -32.76
CA GLY A 543 9.93 -8.84 -31.71
C GLY A 543 9.58 -8.02 -30.47
N GLY A 544 8.30 -7.98 -30.07
CA GLY A 544 7.87 -7.40 -28.79
C GLY A 544 8.44 -8.15 -27.59
N ARG A 545 8.62 -7.45 -26.46
CA ARG A 545 9.30 -7.98 -25.26
C ARG A 545 8.39 -8.01 -24.04
N TYR A 546 8.57 -9.04 -23.22
CA TYR A 546 7.89 -9.16 -21.94
C TYR A 546 8.86 -8.84 -20.80
N TYR A 547 8.45 -7.95 -19.91
CA TYR A 547 9.24 -7.57 -18.75
C TYR A 547 8.50 -7.91 -17.46
N LYS A 548 9.26 -8.37 -16.46
CA LYS A 548 8.80 -8.55 -15.09
C LYS A 548 9.51 -7.53 -14.20
N LEU A 549 8.75 -6.72 -13.49
CA LEU A 549 9.23 -5.82 -12.46
C LEU A 549 8.94 -6.40 -11.08
N THR A 550 9.99 -6.69 -10.32
CA THR A 550 9.91 -7.27 -8.99
C THR A 550 10.33 -6.24 -7.93
N PRO A 551 9.37 -5.63 -7.21
CA PRO A 551 9.63 -4.78 -6.07
C PRO A 551 9.99 -5.61 -4.82
N LYS A 552 11.09 -5.27 -4.15
CA LYS A 552 11.53 -5.87 -2.88
C LYS A 552 11.62 -4.80 -1.82
N LEU A 553 10.88 -4.96 -0.71
CA LEU A 553 10.99 -4.06 0.43
C LEU A 553 12.31 -4.31 1.17
N LEU A 554 13.14 -3.26 1.29
CA LEU A 554 14.41 -3.30 2.03
C LEU A 554 14.26 -2.81 3.47
N GLY A 555 13.27 -1.95 3.70
CA GLY A 555 12.89 -1.49 5.02
C GLY A 555 11.86 -0.37 4.95
N SER A 556 11.16 -0.12 6.05
CA SER A 556 10.20 0.95 6.20
C SER A 556 10.27 1.56 7.61
N SER A 557 9.93 2.83 7.74
CA SER A 557 9.96 3.56 9.02
C SER A 557 8.99 4.74 9.00
N GLY A 558 8.95 5.51 10.08
CA GLY A 558 8.03 6.64 10.21
C GLY A 558 7.80 7.09 11.64
N HIS A 559 6.85 8.02 11.81
CA HIS A 559 6.44 8.56 13.11
C HIS A 559 4.98 9.06 13.07
N LEU A 560 4.16 8.64 14.05
CA LEU A 560 2.71 8.88 14.08
C LEU A 560 2.28 10.32 14.45
N GLN A 561 3.18 11.11 15.03
CA GLN A 561 2.95 12.50 15.45
C GLN A 561 4.03 13.47 14.92
N LEU A 562 4.59 13.19 13.74
CA LEU A 562 5.60 14.01 13.08
C LEU A 562 5.08 14.44 11.71
N GLY A 563 4.76 15.72 11.54
CA GLY A 563 4.20 16.26 10.31
C GLY A 563 3.94 17.76 10.41
N GLY A 564 3.22 18.30 9.43
CA GLY A 564 2.92 19.74 9.33
C GLY A 564 2.20 20.34 10.54
N GLU A 565 1.33 19.60 11.23
CA GLU A 565 0.60 20.03 12.43
C GLU A 565 1.54 20.25 13.63
N LEU A 566 2.66 19.53 13.71
CA LEU A 566 3.66 19.79 14.76
C LEU A 566 4.39 21.12 14.49
N ILE A 567 4.58 21.49 13.23
CA ILE A 567 5.10 22.81 12.84
C ILE A 567 4.07 23.88 13.21
N SER A 568 2.79 23.67 12.90
CA SER A 568 1.70 24.59 13.27
C SER A 568 1.61 24.78 14.79
N LEU A 569 1.72 23.71 15.59
CA LEU A 569 1.76 23.79 17.05
C LEU A 569 2.94 24.63 17.55
N ARG A 570 4.11 24.50 16.91
CA ARG A 570 5.28 25.30 17.26
C ARG A 570 5.08 26.78 16.92
N LEU A 571 4.43 27.10 15.82
CA LEU A 571 4.08 28.48 15.45
C LEU A 571 2.98 29.04 16.36
N PHE A 572 2.01 28.22 16.75
CA PHE A 572 0.97 28.55 17.71
C PHE A 572 1.57 29.01 19.04
N LEU A 573 2.49 28.23 19.61
CA LEU A 573 3.17 28.57 20.88
C LEU A 573 4.01 29.84 20.74
N LEU A 574 4.66 30.05 19.60
CA LEU A 574 5.44 31.25 19.33
C LEU A 574 4.54 32.49 19.22
N LEU A 575 3.46 32.40 18.45
CA LEU A 575 2.50 33.49 18.23
C LEU A 575 1.78 33.87 19.52
N LYS A 576 1.35 32.87 20.31
CA LYS A 576 0.78 33.06 21.67
C LYS A 576 1.68 33.93 22.54
N VAL A 577 2.96 33.58 22.58
CA VAL A 577 3.95 34.26 23.41
C VAL A 577 4.26 35.64 22.85
N ALA A 578 4.35 35.80 21.53
CA ALA A 578 4.57 37.09 20.91
C ALA A 578 3.42 38.09 21.16
N ILE A 579 2.16 37.61 21.15
CA ILE A 579 0.99 38.42 21.53
C ILE A 579 1.08 38.84 23.01
N ALA A 580 1.34 37.88 23.91
CA ALA A 580 1.47 38.16 25.34
C ALA A 580 2.60 39.16 25.62
N ASP A 581 3.75 39.00 24.98
CA ASP A 581 4.91 39.89 25.08
C ASP A 581 4.59 41.31 24.59
N SER A 582 3.90 41.43 23.44
CA SER A 582 3.46 42.70 22.86
C SER A 582 2.51 43.45 23.80
N LEU A 583 1.51 42.76 24.37
CA LEU A 583 0.55 43.33 25.32
C LEU A 583 1.22 43.78 26.63
N LEU A 584 2.09 42.95 27.21
CA LEU A 584 2.82 43.29 28.44
C LEU A 584 3.83 44.43 28.23
N SER A 585 4.44 44.52 27.05
CA SER A 585 5.30 45.63 26.68
C SER A 585 4.50 46.93 26.55
N ALA A 586 3.32 46.89 25.92
CA ALA A 586 2.42 48.04 25.84
C ALA A 586 2.00 48.54 27.24
N VAL A 587 1.84 47.64 28.22
CA VAL A 587 1.60 48.02 29.62
C VAL A 587 2.83 48.64 30.28
N ALA A 588 4.03 48.12 30.02
CA ALA A 588 5.27 48.66 30.58
C ALA A 588 5.58 50.08 30.08
N ASP A 589 5.22 50.35 28.82
CA ASP A 589 5.39 51.62 28.10
C ASP A 589 4.22 52.61 28.30
N ASP A 590 3.26 52.28 29.18
CA ASP A 590 2.06 53.09 29.47
C ASP A 590 1.19 53.39 28.23
N ILE A 591 1.29 52.56 27.17
CA ILE A 591 0.42 52.57 25.98
C ILE A 591 -0.91 51.89 26.30
N LEU A 592 -0.88 50.80 27.06
CA LEU A 592 -2.05 50.06 27.54
C LEU A 592 -2.17 50.23 29.06
N PRO A 593 -3.33 50.63 29.60
CA PRO A 593 -3.52 50.71 31.05
C PRO A 593 -3.37 49.35 31.74
N LYS A 594 -2.71 49.32 32.91
CA LYS A 594 -2.43 48.09 33.69
C LYS A 594 -3.67 47.28 34.09
N ASP A 595 -4.83 47.93 34.17
CA ASP A 595 -6.12 47.35 34.56
C ASP A 595 -6.89 46.69 33.41
N VAL A 596 -6.45 46.88 32.15
CA VAL A 596 -7.08 46.22 31.00
C VAL A 596 -6.75 44.72 30.96
N LEU A 597 -5.52 44.35 31.32
CA LEU A 597 -5.15 42.95 31.45
C LEU A 597 -5.62 42.41 32.80
N LYS A 598 -6.18 41.19 32.80
CA LYS A 598 -6.65 40.50 34.03
C LYS A 598 -5.50 40.11 34.98
N VAL A 599 -4.25 40.33 34.60
CA VAL A 599 -3.04 39.87 35.29
C VAL A 599 -2.08 41.03 35.41
N GLN A 600 -1.61 41.29 36.63
CA GLN A 600 -0.65 42.35 36.87
C GLN A 600 0.79 41.88 36.58
N PRO A 601 1.68 42.75 36.08
CA PRO A 601 3.08 42.38 35.80
C PRO A 601 3.79 41.71 36.99
N GLU A 602 3.46 42.11 38.22
CA GLU A 602 4.05 41.57 39.45
C GLU A 602 3.63 40.11 39.74
N GLU A 603 2.63 39.57 39.04
CA GLU A 603 2.19 38.16 39.11
C GLU A 603 2.95 37.23 38.14
N LEU A 604 3.81 37.79 37.30
CA LEU A 604 4.69 37.04 36.40
C LEU A 604 5.92 36.53 37.14
N ASN A 605 6.65 35.59 36.55
CA ASN A 605 7.91 35.13 37.09
C ASN A 605 8.94 36.28 37.15
N GLU A 606 9.66 36.42 38.28
CA GLU A 606 10.62 37.50 38.52
C GLU A 606 11.67 37.65 37.40
N ARG A 607 11.98 36.57 36.67
CA ARG A 607 12.96 36.59 35.58
C ARG A 607 12.55 37.42 34.37
N PHE A 608 11.26 37.69 34.21
CA PHE A 608 10.70 38.52 33.14
C PHE A 608 10.47 39.95 33.60
N LEU A 609 10.86 40.29 34.84
CA LEU A 609 10.66 41.60 35.44
C LEU A 609 11.99 42.35 35.62
N SER A 610 11.92 43.67 35.50
CA SER A 610 12.99 44.60 35.83
C SER A 610 12.39 45.73 36.67
N ASN A 611 12.81 45.86 37.92
CA ASN A 611 12.25 46.82 38.89
C ASN A 611 10.70 46.74 39.02
N GLY A 612 10.13 45.53 38.97
CA GLY A 612 8.68 45.30 39.04
C GLY A 612 7.90 45.65 37.78
N LYS A 613 8.56 46.12 36.70
CA LYS A 613 7.96 46.26 35.36
C LYS A 613 8.33 45.08 34.48
N TYR A 614 7.48 44.77 33.50
CA TYR A 614 7.77 43.77 32.49
C TYR A 614 9.01 44.16 31.66
N ARG A 615 9.90 43.20 31.40
CA ARG A 615 11.04 43.34 30.51
C ARG A 615 10.60 42.98 29.10
N GLN A 616 10.46 43.99 28.24
CA GLN A 616 10.08 43.85 26.84
C GLN A 616 10.89 42.77 26.11
N GLY A 617 10.23 41.95 25.30
CA GLY A 617 10.82 40.87 24.51
C GLY A 617 11.25 39.63 25.30
N SER A 618 11.11 39.63 26.63
CA SER A 618 11.72 38.61 27.47
C SER A 618 11.03 37.25 27.45
N LEU A 619 9.71 37.20 27.21
CA LEU A 619 8.99 35.95 27.01
C LEU A 619 9.31 35.38 25.64
N LEU A 620 9.25 36.22 24.59
CA LEU A 620 9.53 35.80 23.22
C LEU A 620 10.95 35.24 23.08
N ALA A 621 11.95 35.88 23.70
CA ALA A 621 13.34 35.42 23.67
C ALA A 621 13.56 34.02 24.28
N CYS A 622 12.65 33.53 25.13
CA CYS A 622 12.72 32.18 25.69
C CYS A 622 12.12 31.10 24.77
N VAL A 623 11.20 31.50 23.89
CA VAL A 623 10.42 30.59 23.02
C VAL A 623 10.94 30.62 21.57
N ASP A 624 11.50 31.75 21.15
CA ASP A 624 12.20 31.95 19.87
C ASP A 624 13.63 31.40 19.92
N GLN A 625 13.74 30.13 20.32
CA GLN A 625 14.97 29.36 20.31
C GLN A 625 14.76 28.06 19.54
N GLU A 626 15.85 27.53 18.96
CA GLU A 626 15.83 26.27 18.21
C GLU A 626 15.51 25.07 19.12
N ILE A 627 16.03 25.07 20.35
CA ILE A 627 15.77 24.05 21.37
C ILE A 627 14.68 24.55 22.32
N ARG A 628 13.51 23.90 22.28
CA ARG A 628 12.30 24.29 23.03
C ARG A 628 12.05 23.37 24.22
N GLU A 629 13.03 23.31 25.11
CA GLU A 629 13.01 22.42 26.27
C GLU A 629 13.53 23.15 27.51
N GLY A 630 13.07 22.73 28.69
CA GLY A 630 13.55 23.24 29.98
C GLY A 630 12.59 24.18 30.73
N ASP A 631 12.99 24.56 31.94
CA ASP A 631 12.13 25.29 32.87
C ASP A 631 11.85 26.73 32.41
N THR A 632 12.82 27.40 31.79
CA THR A 632 12.66 28.75 31.20
C THR A 632 11.57 28.79 30.12
N TYR A 633 11.58 27.79 29.23
CA TYR A 633 10.59 27.65 28.17
C TYR A 633 9.19 27.41 28.74
N LYS A 634 9.07 26.48 29.70
CA LYS A 634 7.80 26.17 30.38
C LYS A 634 7.24 27.35 31.16
N GLU A 635 8.10 28.09 31.86
CA GLU A 635 7.71 29.29 32.60
C GLU A 635 7.21 30.39 31.67
N ALA A 636 7.89 30.63 30.54
CA ALA A 636 7.44 31.63 29.55
C ALA A 636 6.04 31.27 28.99
N LEU A 637 5.80 29.99 28.66
CA LEU A 637 4.48 29.53 28.22
C LEU A 637 3.41 29.64 29.31
N ASN A 638 3.77 29.36 30.57
CA ASN A 638 2.84 29.49 31.70
C ASN A 638 2.47 30.95 31.97
N ASP A 639 3.41 31.88 31.85
CA ASP A 639 3.13 33.31 31.98
C ASP A 639 2.36 33.85 30.76
N ALA A 640 2.65 33.38 29.54
CA ALA A 640 1.85 33.72 28.36
C ALA A 640 0.40 33.20 28.47
N GLU A 641 0.19 32.00 29.03
CA GLU A 641 -1.14 31.42 29.31
C GLU A 641 -1.98 32.26 30.29
N LYS A 642 -1.33 33.05 31.16
CA LYS A 642 -2.05 34.00 32.04
C LYS A 642 -2.66 35.16 31.24
N ILE A 643 -2.00 35.58 30.16
CA ILE A 643 -2.40 36.73 29.33
C ILE A 643 -3.36 36.32 28.22
N LEU A 644 -3.03 35.26 27.48
CA LEU A 644 -3.85 34.70 26.40
C LEU A 644 -4.15 33.22 26.69
N PRO A 645 -5.20 32.93 27.46
CA PRO A 645 -5.49 31.56 27.88
C PRO A 645 -6.03 30.70 26.74
N THR A 646 -5.41 29.55 26.49
CA THR A 646 -5.86 28.60 25.44
C THR A 646 -6.03 27.17 25.95
N ARG A 647 -5.54 26.85 27.15
CA ARG A 647 -5.64 25.49 27.71
C ARG A 647 -7.08 25.15 28.07
N TRP A 648 -7.74 24.37 27.21
CA TRP A 648 -9.18 24.08 27.29
C TRP A 648 -9.54 22.74 27.92
N LYS A 649 -8.57 21.82 28.15
CA LYS A 649 -8.82 20.48 28.71
C LYS A 649 -9.69 20.46 29.99
N ASN A 650 -9.54 21.48 30.84
CA ASN A 650 -10.30 21.63 32.09
C ASN A 650 -11.24 22.87 32.06
N ARG A 651 -11.29 23.60 30.95
CA ARG A 651 -12.06 24.85 30.76
C ARG A 651 -12.44 25.01 29.28
N SER A 652 -13.53 24.36 28.88
CA SER A 652 -14.02 24.33 27.49
C SER A 652 -14.23 25.71 26.86
N SER A 653 -14.52 26.75 27.67
CA SER A 653 -14.69 28.13 27.20
C SER A 653 -13.46 28.73 26.50
N ARG A 654 -12.27 28.14 26.70
CA ARG A 654 -11.01 28.60 26.06
C ARG A 654 -10.76 28.01 24.69
N SER A 655 -11.61 27.08 24.25
CA SER A 655 -11.45 26.38 22.98
C SER A 655 -11.51 27.33 21.77
N GLN A 656 -12.36 28.38 21.80
CA GLN A 656 -12.38 29.42 20.76
C GLN A 656 -11.01 30.03 20.53
N THR A 657 -10.40 30.52 21.62
CA THR A 657 -9.10 31.20 21.55
C THR A 657 -8.01 30.27 21.08
N PHE A 658 -8.06 29.00 21.47
CA PHE A 658 -7.17 27.98 20.93
C PHE A 658 -7.33 27.83 19.42
N TYR A 659 -8.54 27.61 18.92
CA TYR A 659 -8.76 27.32 17.50
C TYR A 659 -8.52 28.54 16.60
N ASP A 660 -8.89 29.75 17.02
CA ASP A 660 -8.62 30.94 16.20
C ASP A 660 -7.12 31.24 16.12
N LEU A 661 -6.41 31.09 17.24
CA LEU A 661 -4.95 31.24 17.24
C LEU A 661 -4.27 30.11 16.45
N TRP A 662 -4.84 28.90 16.44
CA TRP A 662 -4.39 27.80 15.60
C TRP A 662 -4.50 28.14 14.11
N GLU A 663 -5.61 28.72 13.67
CA GLU A 663 -5.78 29.16 12.28
C GLU A 663 -4.78 30.26 11.90
N HIS A 664 -4.51 31.22 12.80
CA HIS A 664 -3.46 32.20 12.55
C HIS A 664 -2.06 31.56 12.43
N ALA A 665 -1.78 30.52 13.22
CA ALA A 665 -0.53 29.77 13.12
C ALA A 665 -0.43 28.95 11.82
N GLU A 666 -1.52 28.34 11.36
CA GLU A 666 -1.57 27.64 10.07
C GLU A 666 -1.37 28.60 8.90
N ASN A 667 -2.02 29.78 8.95
CA ASN A 667 -1.83 30.85 7.97
C ASN A 667 -0.39 31.37 7.96
N ALA A 668 0.24 31.54 9.13
CA ALA A 668 1.64 31.91 9.23
C ALA A 668 2.55 30.85 8.60
N LYS A 669 2.28 29.55 8.81
CA LYS A 669 3.01 28.44 8.19
C LYS A 669 2.91 28.50 6.66
N LEU A 670 1.71 28.71 6.12
CA LEU A 670 1.48 28.78 4.69
C LEU A 670 2.08 30.04 4.05
N ALA A 671 2.07 31.17 4.75
CA ALA A 671 2.63 32.42 4.25
C ALA A 671 4.17 32.42 4.25
N LEU A 672 4.78 31.95 5.34
CA LEU A 672 6.24 31.96 5.54
C LEU A 672 6.94 30.75 4.91
N GLY A 673 6.22 29.64 4.70
CA GLY A 673 6.77 28.38 4.18
C GLY A 673 6.74 28.21 2.67
N GLN A 674 6.18 29.18 1.92
CA GLN A 674 6.13 29.14 0.46
C GLN A 674 7.52 29.19 -0.17
N LYS A 675 7.72 28.45 -1.26
CA LYS A 675 8.97 28.49 -2.03
C LYS A 675 9.18 29.87 -2.66
N GLY A 676 10.26 30.56 -2.28
CA GLY A 676 10.61 31.87 -2.80
C GLY A 676 10.81 31.83 -4.33
N SER A 677 9.93 32.49 -5.08
CA SER A 677 9.95 32.44 -6.56
C SER A 677 10.78 33.55 -7.21
N VAL A 678 11.36 34.48 -6.46
CA VAL A 678 12.08 35.64 -7.01
C VAL A 678 13.31 35.98 -6.17
N VAL A 679 14.47 36.07 -6.82
CA VAL A 679 15.80 36.35 -6.22
C VAL A 679 15.88 37.74 -5.54
N ASP A 680 14.88 38.62 -5.77
CA ASP A 680 14.80 39.98 -5.23
C ASP A 680 13.50 40.26 -4.45
N ALA A 681 12.76 39.23 -4.02
CA ALA A 681 11.56 39.45 -3.20
C ALA A 681 11.96 39.92 -1.78
N PRO A 682 11.23 40.88 -1.17
CA PRO A 682 11.41 41.19 0.24
C PRO A 682 11.18 39.95 1.09
N GLU A 683 11.93 39.84 2.19
CA GLU A 683 11.84 38.71 3.11
C GLU A 683 10.40 38.51 3.59
N ALA A 684 9.90 37.28 3.52
CA ALA A 684 8.52 36.97 3.87
C ALA A 684 8.28 37.26 5.36
N ILE A 685 7.25 38.03 5.65
CA ILE A 685 6.78 38.32 7.01
C ILE A 685 5.30 37.97 7.12
N PHE A 686 4.89 37.52 8.30
CA PHE A 686 3.49 37.34 8.66
C PHE A 686 3.14 38.35 9.74
N VAL A 687 2.11 39.16 9.51
CA VAL A 687 1.66 40.19 10.44
C VAL A 687 0.28 39.82 10.96
N LEU A 688 0.16 39.75 12.29
CA LEU A 688 -1.11 39.70 13.00
C LEU A 688 -1.42 41.11 13.50
N ASP A 689 -2.48 41.72 12.99
CA ASP A 689 -2.84 43.10 13.31
C ASP A 689 -3.57 43.22 14.64
N GLY A 690 -3.72 44.46 15.13
CA GLY A 690 -4.38 44.73 16.40
C GLY A 690 -5.87 44.38 16.41
N THR A 691 -6.54 44.31 15.25
CA THR A 691 -7.95 43.92 15.17
C THR A 691 -8.09 42.44 15.46
N GLN A 692 -7.26 41.62 14.82
CA GLN A 692 -7.19 40.18 15.05
C GLN A 692 -6.79 39.86 16.50
N ILE A 693 -5.84 40.62 17.07
CA ILE A 693 -5.46 40.49 18.48
C ILE A 693 -6.62 40.88 19.41
N ALA A 694 -7.36 41.95 19.11
CA ALA A 694 -8.52 42.36 19.90
C ALA A 694 -9.63 41.29 19.86
N GLU A 695 -9.86 40.64 18.72
CA GLU A 695 -10.83 39.54 18.58
C GLU A 695 -10.47 38.36 19.48
N LEU A 696 -9.21 37.92 19.50
CA LEU A 696 -8.72 36.85 20.38
C LEU A 696 -8.89 37.20 21.87
N LEU A 697 -8.63 38.45 22.24
CA LEU A 697 -8.73 38.93 23.62
C LEU A 697 -10.18 39.08 24.09
N ALA A 698 -11.09 39.51 23.20
CA ALA A 698 -12.50 39.68 23.51
C ALA A 698 -13.16 38.37 23.97
N GLN A 699 -12.68 37.23 23.48
CA GLN A 699 -13.12 35.87 23.88
C GLN A 699 -12.77 35.52 25.32
N ASN A 700 -11.82 36.25 25.91
CA ASN A 700 -11.39 36.11 27.30
C ASN A 700 -11.82 37.31 28.14
N ASP A 701 -12.88 38.02 27.74
CA ASP A 701 -13.41 39.26 28.34
C ASP A 701 -12.37 40.38 28.50
N ILE A 702 -11.41 40.48 27.57
CA ILE A 702 -10.43 41.57 27.54
C ILE A 702 -10.76 42.46 26.34
N GLN A 703 -11.14 43.71 26.61
CA GLN A 703 -11.51 44.68 25.58
C GLN A 703 -10.37 45.70 25.41
N LEU A 704 -9.75 45.74 24.23
CA LEU A 704 -8.72 46.72 23.92
C LEU A 704 -9.34 48.09 23.56
N PRO A 705 -8.78 49.20 24.07
CA PRO A 705 -9.20 50.54 23.64
C PRO A 705 -8.98 50.76 22.14
N PRO A 706 -9.89 51.42 21.40
CA PRO A 706 -9.76 51.62 19.96
C PRO A 706 -8.44 52.29 19.52
N ASP A 707 -7.92 53.21 20.33
CA ASP A 707 -6.66 53.93 20.07
C ASP A 707 -5.41 53.09 20.30
N VAL A 708 -5.56 51.91 20.91
CA VAL A 708 -4.50 50.93 21.13
C VAL A 708 -4.50 49.87 20.02
N ILE A 709 -5.67 49.52 19.46
CA ILE A 709 -5.80 48.56 18.35
C ILE A 709 -4.88 48.93 17.19
N ASP A 710 -4.85 50.20 16.78
CA ASP A 710 -3.99 50.67 15.67
C ASP A 710 -2.49 50.69 16.01
N LYS A 711 -2.11 50.51 17.27
CA LYS A 711 -0.72 50.60 17.76
C LYS A 711 -0.11 49.24 18.10
N ILE A 712 -0.91 48.19 18.16
CA ILE A 712 -0.46 46.84 18.48
C ILE A 712 -0.44 46.01 17.21
N SER A 713 0.66 45.31 16.99
CA SER A 713 0.77 44.25 16.00
C SER A 713 1.83 43.25 16.45
N VAL A 714 1.75 42.04 15.91
CA VAL A 714 2.78 41.01 16.07
C VAL A 714 3.28 40.62 14.69
N THR A 715 4.59 40.52 14.53
CA THR A 715 5.22 40.07 13.28
C THR A 715 6.02 38.81 13.53
N LEU A 716 5.83 37.80 12.69
CA LEU A 716 6.70 36.63 12.59
C LEU A 716 7.55 36.73 11.32
N THR A 717 8.85 36.48 11.44
CA THR A 717 9.79 36.51 10.31
C THR A 717 10.04 35.12 9.73
N GLY A 718 10.58 35.06 8.51
CA GLY A 718 11.08 33.81 7.91
C GLY A 718 12.12 33.10 8.79
N GLU A 719 13.02 33.84 9.46
CA GLU A 719 14.00 33.26 10.39
C GLU A 719 13.34 32.55 11.59
N GLN A 720 12.30 33.16 12.16
CA GLN A 720 11.56 32.56 13.27
C GLN A 720 10.76 31.33 12.84
N PHE A 721 10.20 31.35 11.63
CA PHE A 721 9.60 30.19 11.01
C PHE A 721 10.61 29.06 10.83
N ASP A 722 11.79 29.36 10.28
CA ASP A 722 12.85 28.38 10.06
C ASP A 722 13.29 27.73 11.39
N LYS A 723 13.48 28.51 12.46
CA LYS A 723 13.79 27.96 13.80
C LYS A 723 12.68 27.08 14.35
N ALA A 724 11.41 27.43 14.11
CA ALA A 724 10.26 26.65 14.56
C ALA A 724 10.14 25.31 13.81
N ALA A 725 10.26 25.36 12.48
CA ALA A 725 10.04 24.23 11.59
C ALA A 725 11.24 23.28 11.48
N SER A 726 12.47 23.79 11.58
CA SER A 726 13.70 23.02 11.33
C SER A 726 13.79 21.72 12.14
N PRO A 727 13.54 21.69 13.46
CA PRO A 727 13.72 20.44 14.21
C PRO A 727 12.74 19.33 13.78
N VAL A 728 11.52 19.69 13.35
CA VAL A 728 10.53 18.72 12.85
C VAL A 728 10.98 18.12 11.52
N ILE A 729 11.47 18.96 10.62
CA ILE A 729 11.95 18.55 9.29
C ILE A 729 13.26 17.75 9.40
N GLN A 730 14.17 18.19 10.26
CA GLN A 730 15.42 17.49 10.57
C GLN A 730 15.16 16.10 11.17
N GLU A 731 14.17 15.95 12.05
CA GLU A 731 13.76 14.65 12.59
C GLU A 731 13.25 13.73 11.47
N ALA A 732 12.36 14.21 10.59
CA ALA A 732 11.80 13.44 9.48
C ALA A 732 12.88 12.98 8.48
N ILE A 733 13.77 13.88 8.08
CA ILE A 733 14.88 13.56 7.16
C ILE A 733 15.95 12.71 7.86
N GLY A 734 16.13 12.88 9.18
CA GLY A 734 17.00 12.04 10.00
C GLY A 734 16.54 10.58 10.02
N ILE A 735 15.23 10.32 10.08
CA ILE A 735 14.65 8.97 9.94
C ILE A 735 14.99 8.39 8.56
N ALA A 736 14.83 9.18 7.49
CA ALA A 736 15.16 8.76 6.13
C ALA A 736 16.64 8.36 5.98
N SER A 737 17.55 9.21 6.47
CA SER A 737 18.98 8.93 6.47
C SER A 737 19.32 7.67 7.28
N GLY A 738 18.74 7.54 8.49
CA GLY A 738 18.93 6.39 9.36
C GLY A 738 18.49 5.07 8.72
N LEU A 739 17.34 5.07 8.05
CA LEU A 739 16.82 3.90 7.32
C LEU A 739 17.76 3.46 6.19
N ILE A 740 18.23 4.40 5.37
CA ILE A 740 19.17 4.13 4.27
C ILE A 740 20.49 3.57 4.82
N GLU A 741 21.06 4.24 5.82
CA GLU A 741 22.32 3.81 6.42
C GLU A 741 22.20 2.39 6.99
N ASN A 742 21.11 2.07 7.69
CA ASN A 742 20.92 0.74 8.26
C ASN A 742 20.74 -0.35 7.19
N ALA A 743 19.94 -0.06 6.15
CA ALA A 743 19.68 -1.01 5.07
C ALA A 743 20.94 -1.35 4.24
N PHE A 744 21.82 -0.36 4.00
CA PHE A 744 23.01 -0.57 3.18
C PHE A 744 24.28 -0.91 3.97
N LYS A 745 24.40 -0.52 5.25
CA LYS A 745 25.49 -1.00 6.13
C LYS A 745 25.34 -2.49 6.47
N SER A 746 24.11 -2.97 6.69
CA SER A 746 23.86 -4.35 7.17
C SER A 746 24.19 -5.44 6.14
N LYS A 747 24.00 -5.17 4.85
CA LYS A 747 24.39 -6.12 3.76
C LYS A 747 25.89 -6.34 3.64
N PHE A 748 26.68 -5.36 4.08
CA PHE A 748 28.14 -5.50 4.15
C PHE A 748 28.58 -6.59 5.14
N VAL A 749 27.71 -7.06 6.04
CA VAL A 749 28.05 -8.09 7.03
C VAL A 749 27.48 -9.47 6.65
N SER A 750 26.32 -9.54 5.97
CA SER A 750 25.69 -10.81 5.61
C SER A 750 26.25 -11.47 4.33
N GLU A 751 26.72 -10.70 3.34
CA GLU A 751 27.27 -11.25 2.09
C GLU A 751 28.76 -11.65 2.18
N ILE A 752 29.50 -11.16 3.19
CA ILE A 752 30.93 -11.49 3.40
C ILE A 752 31.13 -12.95 3.84
N ASN A 753 30.07 -13.68 4.24
CA ASN A 753 30.18 -15.07 4.63
C ASN A 753 30.06 -16.10 3.50
N LEU A 754 29.90 -15.71 2.23
CA LEU A 754 29.77 -16.70 1.15
C LEU A 754 30.70 -16.58 -0.06
N VAL A 755 31.40 -15.47 -0.32
CA VAL A 755 32.42 -15.45 -1.39
C VAL A 755 33.56 -14.50 -1.03
N LYS A 756 34.76 -15.04 -0.78
CA LYS A 756 36.01 -14.27 -0.89
C LYS A 756 36.28 -14.07 -2.37
N THR A 757 35.89 -12.92 -2.91
CA THR A 757 36.39 -12.44 -4.20
C THR A 757 37.14 -11.13 -4.00
N ASP A 758 38.18 -10.99 -4.82
CA ASP A 758 39.26 -10.01 -4.75
C ASP A 758 38.82 -8.54 -4.60
N GLU A 759 39.77 -7.73 -4.12
CA GLU A 759 39.71 -6.30 -3.79
C GLU A 759 39.44 -5.36 -5.00
N GLU A 760 38.49 -5.69 -5.88
CA GLU A 760 37.97 -4.75 -6.86
C GLU A 760 36.86 -3.88 -6.23
N GLN A 761 37.06 -2.55 -6.26
CA GLN A 761 36.16 -1.48 -5.81
C GLN A 761 34.71 -1.93 -5.53
N VAL A 762 34.42 -2.31 -4.28
CA VAL A 762 33.06 -2.59 -3.84
C VAL A 762 32.26 -1.28 -3.95
N LYS A 763 31.48 -1.14 -5.03
CA LYS A 763 30.55 -0.03 -5.19
C LYS A 763 29.54 -0.11 -4.05
N LYS A 764 29.59 0.84 -3.11
CA LYS A 764 28.60 0.98 -2.04
C LYS A 764 27.19 0.99 -2.65
N GLU A 765 26.25 0.27 -2.04
CA GLU A 765 24.83 0.39 -2.41
C GLU A 765 24.37 1.84 -2.14
N GLN A 766 23.56 2.42 -3.03
CA GLN A 766 23.05 3.78 -2.90
C GLN A 766 21.58 3.85 -3.31
N VAL A 767 20.85 4.83 -2.81
CA VAL A 767 19.54 5.23 -3.32
C VAL A 767 19.72 5.92 -4.67
N ASP A 768 18.94 5.47 -5.65
CA ASP A 768 18.99 5.95 -7.03
C ASP A 768 17.85 6.93 -7.33
N TRP A 769 16.75 6.83 -6.59
CA TRP A 769 15.56 7.65 -6.77
C TRP A 769 14.92 7.98 -5.41
N LEU A 770 14.71 9.26 -5.15
CA LEU A 770 14.02 9.79 -3.98
C LEU A 770 12.65 10.35 -4.42
N ILE A 771 11.59 9.85 -3.83
CA ILE A 771 10.22 10.28 -4.07
C ILE A 771 9.73 11.01 -2.81
N LEU A 772 9.25 12.24 -2.99
CA LEU A 772 8.64 13.03 -1.93
C LEU A 772 7.12 12.98 -2.09
N SER A 773 6.44 12.63 -1.00
CA SER A 773 4.97 12.62 -0.88
C SER A 773 4.52 13.46 0.32
N GLY A 774 3.24 13.81 0.37
CA GLY A 774 2.68 14.61 1.45
C GLY A 774 2.84 16.13 1.27
N LYS A 775 1.87 16.88 1.81
CA LYS A 775 1.78 18.34 1.63
C LYS A 775 2.91 19.11 2.32
N THR A 776 3.50 18.57 3.39
CA THR A 776 4.59 19.24 4.13
C THR A 776 5.90 19.25 3.33
N CYS A 777 6.08 18.31 2.39
CA CYS A 777 7.21 18.31 1.46
C CYS A 777 7.22 19.53 0.51
N ASN A 778 6.14 20.31 0.44
CA ASN A 778 6.09 21.53 -0.37
C ASN A 778 6.86 22.71 0.26
N LEU A 779 7.23 22.63 1.54
CA LEU A 779 7.99 23.67 2.23
C LEU A 779 9.41 23.77 1.65
N GLU A 780 9.88 24.99 1.38
CA GLU A 780 11.25 25.24 0.90
C GLU A 780 12.32 24.64 1.82
N LEU A 781 12.06 24.71 3.13
CA LEU A 781 12.95 24.19 4.16
C LEU A 781 13.19 22.67 4.04
N VAL A 782 12.22 21.90 3.55
CA VAL A 782 12.39 20.46 3.31
C VAL A 782 13.41 20.23 2.21
N GLU A 783 13.31 20.94 1.11
CA GLU A 783 14.27 20.85 -0.02
C GLU A 783 15.68 21.25 0.42
N ARG A 784 15.81 22.35 1.17
CA ARG A 784 17.09 22.83 1.71
C ARG A 784 17.74 21.80 2.64
N GLU A 785 16.94 21.19 3.51
CA GLU A 785 17.42 20.20 4.46
C GLU A 785 17.75 18.86 3.80
N LEU A 786 16.97 18.43 2.81
CA LEU A 786 17.28 17.26 1.97
C LEU A 786 18.63 17.45 1.28
N TYR A 787 18.86 18.61 0.65
CA TYR A 787 20.15 18.94 0.05
C TYR A 787 21.27 18.87 1.10
N ARG A 788 21.10 19.51 2.26
CA ARG A 788 22.10 19.57 3.33
C ARG A 788 22.52 18.18 3.82
N VAL A 789 21.57 17.26 3.99
CA VAL A 789 21.80 15.91 4.49
C VAL A 789 22.30 14.99 3.39
N PHE A 790 21.59 14.91 2.26
CA PHE A 790 21.86 13.91 1.24
C PHE A 790 23.02 14.25 0.31
N SER A 791 23.38 15.54 0.12
CA SER A 791 24.60 15.91 -0.62
C SER A 791 25.90 15.45 0.07
N LYS A 792 25.84 15.17 1.38
CA LYS A 792 26.96 14.69 2.19
C LYS A 792 26.88 13.18 2.48
N SER A 793 25.87 12.49 1.98
CA SER A 793 25.66 11.06 2.22
C SER A 793 26.52 10.21 1.28
N ASP A 794 27.14 9.17 1.82
CA ASP A 794 27.80 8.13 1.00
C ASP A 794 26.80 7.26 0.22
N TYR A 795 25.52 7.29 0.62
CA TYR A 795 24.47 6.40 0.16
C TYR A 795 23.48 7.08 -0.80
N PHE A 796 23.73 8.34 -1.19
CA PHE A 796 22.93 9.05 -2.18
C PHE A 796 23.81 10.02 -2.96
N VAL A 797 23.63 10.07 -4.29
CA VAL A 797 24.31 11.04 -5.14
C VAL A 797 23.30 12.09 -5.55
N TRP A 798 23.50 13.33 -5.06
CA TRP A 798 22.58 14.42 -5.35
C TRP A 798 22.49 14.71 -6.84
N ASN A 799 21.26 14.65 -7.36
CA ASN A 799 20.88 15.01 -8.71
C ASN A 799 19.39 15.36 -8.68
N GLU A 800 19.02 16.55 -9.11
CA GLU A 800 17.62 17.02 -9.11
C GLU A 800 16.69 16.08 -9.90
N GLU A 801 17.17 15.49 -11.01
CA GLU A 801 16.39 14.52 -11.81
C GLU A 801 16.14 13.17 -11.08
N ARG A 802 16.81 12.96 -9.93
CA ARG A 802 16.60 11.79 -9.05
C ARG A 802 15.69 12.09 -7.87
N VAL A 803 15.17 13.31 -7.75
CA VAL A 803 14.23 13.71 -6.71
C VAL A 803 12.91 14.06 -7.36
N THR A 804 11.88 13.25 -7.14
CA THR A 804 10.53 13.49 -7.67
C THR A 804 9.64 14.09 -6.59
N PHE A 805 9.00 15.22 -6.90
CA PHE A 805 7.96 15.80 -6.08
C PHE A 805 6.91 16.46 -6.98
N GLU A 806 5.68 15.95 -6.93
CA GLU A 806 4.56 16.43 -7.74
C GLU A 806 3.44 16.94 -6.81
N PRO A 807 3.43 18.25 -6.46
CA PRO A 807 2.50 18.82 -5.47
C PRO A 807 1.04 18.46 -5.73
N GLU A 808 0.62 18.47 -6.99
CA GLU A 808 -0.74 18.19 -7.46
C GLU A 808 -1.24 16.78 -7.06
N TYR A 809 -0.34 15.80 -6.96
CA TYR A 809 -0.68 14.41 -6.68
C TYR A 809 -0.31 13.95 -5.27
N THR A 810 0.32 14.78 -4.45
CA THR A 810 0.83 14.40 -3.11
C THR A 810 -0.21 13.78 -2.18
N LYS A 811 -1.51 14.10 -2.34
CA LYS A 811 -2.61 13.47 -1.56
C LYS A 811 -3.34 12.37 -2.28
N LEU A 812 -3.37 12.40 -3.60
CA LEU A 812 -4.02 11.36 -4.40
C LEU A 812 -3.15 10.11 -4.55
N ALA A 813 -1.82 10.27 -4.55
CA ALA A 813 -0.85 9.21 -4.81
C ALA A 813 -1.08 7.97 -3.94
N THR A 814 -1.42 8.16 -2.67
CA THR A 814 -1.65 7.07 -1.72
C THR A 814 -2.89 6.24 -2.08
N SER A 815 -4.07 6.86 -2.22
CA SER A 815 -5.29 6.10 -2.55
C SER A 815 -5.25 5.54 -3.98
N ALA A 816 -4.73 6.30 -4.95
CA ALA A 816 -4.59 5.84 -6.33
C ALA A 816 -3.58 4.70 -6.46
N GLY A 817 -2.43 4.80 -5.77
CA GLY A 817 -1.41 3.78 -5.73
C GLY A 817 -1.89 2.47 -5.12
N ALA A 818 -2.62 2.54 -4.00
CA ALA A 818 -3.25 1.36 -3.38
C ALA A 818 -4.30 0.71 -4.30
N CYS A 819 -5.14 1.53 -4.96
CA CYS A 819 -6.16 1.04 -5.87
C CYS A 819 -5.53 0.34 -7.10
N PHE A 820 -4.46 0.92 -7.64
CA PHE A 820 -3.70 0.35 -8.75
C PHE A 820 -2.92 -0.91 -8.35
N ALA A 821 -2.33 -0.93 -7.16
CA ALA A 821 -1.64 -2.11 -6.62
C ALA A 821 -2.59 -3.31 -6.53
N GLU A 822 -3.81 -3.07 -6.05
CA GLU A 822 -4.83 -4.11 -5.96
C GLU A 822 -5.29 -4.58 -7.35
N LYS A 823 -5.40 -3.66 -8.33
CA LYS A 823 -5.65 -4.02 -9.73
C LYS A 823 -4.58 -4.98 -10.25
N LEU A 824 -3.31 -4.65 -10.09
CA LEU A 824 -2.18 -5.48 -10.53
C LEU A 824 -2.15 -6.84 -9.81
N ARG A 825 -2.50 -6.87 -8.52
CA ARG A 825 -2.54 -8.11 -7.73
C ARG A 825 -3.64 -9.06 -8.20
N GLN A 826 -4.79 -8.53 -8.63
CA GLN A 826 -5.95 -9.30 -9.07
C GLN A 826 -5.92 -9.65 -10.56
N LEU A 827 -5.33 -8.77 -11.39
CA LEU A 827 -5.30 -8.88 -12.84
C LEU A 827 -3.86 -9.07 -13.31
N SER A 828 -3.41 -10.32 -13.35
CA SER A 828 -2.08 -10.69 -13.87
C SER A 828 -2.21 -11.49 -15.17
N PHE A 829 -1.40 -11.15 -16.17
CA PHE A 829 -1.32 -11.90 -17.42
C PHE A 829 -0.04 -12.74 -17.44
N SER A 830 -0.17 -14.02 -17.76
CA SER A 830 1.01 -14.87 -17.89
C SER A 830 1.85 -14.46 -19.12
N PRO A 831 3.18 -14.68 -19.08
CA PRO A 831 4.03 -14.49 -20.26
C PRO A 831 3.54 -15.29 -21.48
N GLN A 832 2.96 -16.47 -21.26
CA GLN A 832 2.46 -17.34 -22.32
C GLN A 832 1.21 -16.77 -23.00
N GLU A 833 0.26 -16.21 -22.24
CA GLU A 833 -0.93 -15.55 -22.80
C GLU A 833 -0.59 -14.27 -23.58
N SER A 834 0.61 -13.71 -23.36
CA SER A 834 1.05 -12.47 -24.00
C SER A 834 1.67 -12.68 -25.39
N LYS A 835 1.97 -13.91 -25.80
CA LYS A 835 2.72 -14.23 -27.05
C LYS A 835 2.14 -13.56 -28.29
N ASP A 836 0.82 -13.50 -28.44
CA ASP A 836 0.17 -12.91 -29.61
C ASP A 836 0.33 -11.38 -29.68
N LEU A 837 0.42 -10.70 -28.54
CA LEU A 837 0.73 -9.27 -28.49
C LEU A 837 2.21 -9.02 -28.80
N LEU A 838 3.10 -9.85 -28.24
CA LEU A 838 4.54 -9.75 -28.48
C LEU A 838 4.90 -9.98 -29.96
N ARG A 839 4.24 -10.93 -30.64
CA ARG A 839 4.40 -11.16 -32.09
C ARG A 839 4.01 -9.95 -32.94
N LYS A 840 3.14 -9.07 -32.45
CA LYS A 840 2.74 -7.81 -33.09
C LYS A 840 3.64 -6.63 -32.73
N GLY A 841 4.75 -6.87 -32.01
CA GLY A 841 5.72 -5.86 -31.63
C GLY A 841 5.37 -5.08 -30.36
N ALA A 842 4.27 -5.40 -29.68
CA ALA A 842 3.89 -4.71 -28.45
C ALA A 842 4.71 -5.22 -27.25
N ASN A 843 5.22 -4.31 -26.43
CA ASN A 843 5.84 -4.67 -25.15
C ASN A 843 4.77 -4.92 -24.07
N GLN A 844 5.10 -5.78 -23.11
CA GLN A 844 4.28 -6.07 -21.94
C GLN A 844 5.10 -5.92 -20.65
N LEU A 845 4.45 -5.43 -19.60
CA LEU A 845 5.05 -5.26 -18.28
C LEU A 845 4.15 -5.92 -17.23
N TYR A 846 4.72 -6.88 -16.51
CA TYR A 846 4.12 -7.47 -15.32
C TYR A 846 4.80 -6.94 -14.07
N ILE A 847 4.04 -6.46 -13.10
CA ILE A 847 4.56 -5.98 -11.82
C ILE A 847 4.16 -6.98 -10.73
N ASP A 848 5.16 -7.61 -10.11
CA ASP A 848 4.98 -8.61 -9.05
C ASP A 848 4.77 -7.94 -7.69
N VAL A 849 3.63 -7.27 -7.53
CA VAL A 849 3.29 -6.50 -6.32
C VAL A 849 3.33 -7.37 -5.06
N LYS A 850 3.03 -8.67 -5.18
CA LYS A 850 3.04 -9.61 -4.03
C LYS A 850 4.41 -9.70 -3.37
N ASN A 851 5.48 -9.52 -4.15
CA ASN A 851 6.85 -9.59 -3.65
C ASN A 851 7.19 -8.49 -2.63
N LEU A 852 6.42 -7.40 -2.54
CA LEU A 852 6.55 -6.40 -1.48
C LEU A 852 6.25 -6.98 -0.08
N PHE A 853 5.42 -8.01 0.00
CA PHE A 853 4.95 -8.59 1.26
C PHE A 853 5.74 -9.82 1.70
N TYR A 854 6.75 -10.23 0.90
CA TYR A 854 7.62 -11.36 1.22
C TYR A 854 8.89 -10.95 1.96
N PHE A 855 8.99 -9.69 2.41
CA PHE A 855 10.14 -9.19 3.14
C PHE A 855 9.68 -8.42 4.37
N LEU A 856 10.41 -8.59 5.47
CA LEU A 856 10.09 -7.92 6.71
C LEU A 856 10.32 -6.40 6.58
N PRO A 857 9.32 -5.55 6.88
CA PRO A 857 9.44 -4.11 6.72
C PRO A 857 10.37 -3.45 7.75
N CYS A 858 10.49 -4.01 8.95
CA CYS A 858 11.15 -3.37 10.09
C CYS A 858 11.98 -4.37 10.90
N SER A 859 12.82 -3.85 11.80
CA SER A 859 13.63 -4.70 12.69
C SER A 859 13.06 -4.71 14.11
N PHE A 860 13.26 -5.82 14.81
CA PHE A 860 12.77 -6.04 16.16
C PHE A 860 13.87 -6.49 17.10
N VAL A 861 13.84 -5.97 18.33
CA VAL A 861 14.76 -6.30 19.41
C VAL A 861 14.00 -6.71 20.66
N ARG A 862 14.58 -7.61 21.44
CA ARG A 862 14.13 -7.94 22.80
C ARG A 862 14.79 -7.00 23.80
N GLU A 863 13.99 -6.34 24.63
CA GLU A 863 14.51 -5.57 25.76
C GLU A 863 15.20 -6.51 26.78
N VAL A 864 16.35 -6.10 27.30
CA VAL A 864 17.08 -6.84 28.34
C VAL A 864 17.30 -5.93 29.54
N ILE A 865 16.86 -6.37 30.72
CA ILE A 865 17.02 -5.61 31.96
C ILE A 865 18.51 -5.42 32.24
N GLY A 866 18.96 -4.15 32.32
CA GLY A 866 20.34 -3.80 32.65
C GLY A 866 21.38 -4.05 31.54
N GLY A 867 20.95 -4.30 30.31
CA GLY A 867 21.84 -4.54 29.17
C GLY A 867 21.32 -3.96 27.86
N SER A 868 22.10 -4.12 26.78
CA SER A 868 21.67 -3.71 25.44
C SER A 868 20.56 -4.63 24.91
N PRO A 869 19.59 -4.09 24.14
CA PRO A 869 18.58 -4.91 23.48
C PRO A 869 19.21 -5.99 22.59
N VAL A 870 18.56 -7.16 22.51
CA VAL A 870 19.03 -8.29 21.68
C VAL A 870 18.24 -8.33 20.38
N PRO A 871 18.88 -8.28 19.19
CA PRO A 871 18.18 -8.41 17.92
C PRO A 871 17.44 -9.74 17.78
N ILE A 872 16.23 -9.69 17.22
CA ILE A 872 15.39 -10.86 16.94
C ILE A 872 15.20 -10.98 15.42
N PHE A 873 14.80 -9.88 14.78
CA PHE A 873 14.54 -9.80 13.35
C PHE A 873 15.13 -8.52 12.77
N HIS A 874 15.44 -8.55 11.49
CA HIS A 874 16.00 -7.43 10.73
C HIS A 874 15.12 -7.10 9.51
N ALA A 875 15.00 -5.81 9.21
CA ALA A 875 14.33 -5.34 8.01
C ALA A 875 14.97 -5.96 6.74
N GLY A 876 14.14 -6.27 5.74
CA GLY A 876 14.54 -6.90 4.49
C GLY A 876 14.78 -8.42 4.56
N GLN A 877 14.58 -9.06 5.71
CA GLN A 877 14.59 -10.53 5.81
C GLN A 877 13.41 -11.13 5.05
N GLU A 878 13.68 -12.19 4.29
CA GLU A 878 12.67 -12.88 3.49
C GLU A 878 11.72 -13.70 4.38
N LEU A 879 10.43 -13.60 4.09
CA LEU A 879 9.36 -14.40 4.66
C LEU A 879 9.00 -15.51 3.67
N TYR A 880 8.75 -16.71 4.18
CA TYR A 880 8.32 -17.85 3.38
C TYR A 880 7.26 -18.65 4.14
N GLN A 881 6.52 -19.50 3.43
CA GLN A 881 5.55 -20.35 4.09
C GLN A 881 6.27 -21.43 4.91
N LEU A 882 5.92 -21.57 6.19
CA LEU A 882 6.57 -22.54 7.08
C LEU A 882 5.89 -23.92 7.05
N LYS A 883 4.62 -24.00 6.63
CA LYS A 883 3.82 -25.23 6.58
C LYS A 883 2.75 -25.15 5.49
N ALA A 884 2.42 -26.29 4.89
CA ALA A 884 1.46 -26.39 3.78
C ALA A 884 0.08 -25.80 4.07
N GLU A 885 -0.43 -26.00 5.29
CA GLU A 885 -1.75 -25.56 5.72
C GLU A 885 -1.81 -24.06 6.06
N GLU A 886 -0.65 -23.41 6.23
CA GLU A 886 -0.58 -22.01 6.62
C GLU A 886 -0.65 -21.10 5.39
N GLY A 887 -1.78 -20.46 5.15
CA GLY A 887 -1.97 -19.49 4.05
C GLY A 887 -1.26 -18.14 4.24
N MET A 888 -0.06 -18.11 4.83
CA MET A 888 0.71 -16.87 5.11
C MET A 888 2.23 -17.13 5.13
N ALA A 889 3.02 -16.14 4.69
CA ALA A 889 4.47 -16.15 4.85
C ALA A 889 4.90 -15.73 6.28
N LYS A 890 5.98 -16.35 6.79
CA LYS A 890 6.52 -16.14 8.14
C LYS A 890 8.05 -16.26 8.17
N LEU A 891 8.61 -15.94 9.33
CA LEU A 891 10.03 -16.09 9.68
C LEU A 891 10.18 -16.45 11.16
N ARG A 892 11.18 -17.27 11.49
CA ARG A 892 11.55 -17.62 12.87
C ARG A 892 12.90 -17.03 13.26
N SER A 893 13.00 -16.54 14.50
CA SER A 893 14.26 -16.10 15.09
C SER A 893 15.12 -17.28 15.52
N ASP A 894 16.34 -17.02 16.00
CA ASP A 894 17.08 -18.01 16.78
C ASP A 894 16.41 -18.28 18.15
N TRP A 895 16.74 -19.42 18.75
CA TRP A 895 16.32 -19.76 20.12
C TRP A 895 17.10 -18.94 21.14
N LEU A 896 16.38 -18.23 22.01
CA LEU A 896 16.92 -17.40 23.08
C LEU A 896 16.54 -17.97 24.45
N GLY A 897 17.34 -17.68 25.48
CA GLY A 897 16.99 -18.01 26.87
C GLY A 897 15.73 -17.25 27.33
N MET A 898 14.90 -17.88 28.16
CA MET A 898 13.64 -17.31 28.62
C MET A 898 13.83 -16.21 29.68
N GLN A 899 12.97 -15.19 29.65
CA GLN A 899 12.87 -14.12 30.65
C GLN A 899 11.45 -14.09 31.26
N LEU A 900 11.32 -13.57 32.48
CA LEU A 900 10.02 -13.41 33.14
C LEU A 900 9.12 -12.37 32.46
N THR A 901 9.74 -11.41 31.77
CA THR A 901 9.04 -10.44 30.93
C THR A 901 9.82 -10.32 29.63
N ASN A 902 9.14 -10.56 28.51
CA ASN A 902 9.73 -10.33 27.20
C ASN A 902 9.03 -9.13 26.56
N ASN A 903 9.69 -7.98 26.56
CA ASN A 903 9.21 -6.80 25.82
C ASN A 903 9.88 -6.78 24.46
N ILE A 904 9.09 -6.82 23.40
CA ILE A 904 9.57 -6.72 22.03
C ILE A 904 9.40 -5.30 21.57
N ARG A 905 10.50 -4.71 21.09
CA ARG A 905 10.53 -3.32 20.61
C ARG A 905 10.94 -3.27 19.15
N ARG A 906 10.31 -2.36 18.40
CA ARG A 906 10.72 -2.01 17.04
C ARG A 906 11.92 -1.06 17.10
N GLN A 907 12.92 -1.32 16.26
CA GLN A 907 14.12 -0.49 16.11
C GLN A 907 14.61 -0.52 14.66
N ASP A 908 14.22 0.46 13.84
CA ASP A 908 14.55 0.43 12.40
C ASP A 908 16.00 0.82 12.10
N PHE A 909 16.65 1.57 13.01
CA PHE A 909 18.06 1.96 12.97
C PHE A 909 18.57 2.29 14.38
N GLU A 910 19.89 2.28 14.56
CA GLU A 910 20.55 2.32 15.88
C GLU A 910 20.14 3.50 16.77
N LYS A 911 20.04 4.71 16.19
CA LYS A 911 19.73 5.96 16.92
C LYS A 911 18.22 6.24 17.11
N MET A 912 17.35 5.34 16.64
CA MET A 912 15.90 5.52 16.75
C MET A 912 15.42 5.34 18.20
N LYS A 913 14.40 6.09 18.62
CA LYS A 913 13.66 5.81 19.86
C LYS A 913 12.96 4.45 19.75
N LEU A 914 13.24 3.54 20.68
CA LEU A 914 12.64 2.20 20.70
C LEU A 914 11.13 2.27 20.97
N GLN A 915 10.33 1.70 20.07
CA GLN A 915 8.87 1.65 20.19
C GLN A 915 8.45 0.28 20.71
N LEU A 916 7.68 0.23 21.80
CA LEU A 916 7.15 -1.03 22.32
C LEU A 916 6.13 -1.60 21.33
N TRP A 917 6.38 -2.83 20.85
CA TRP A 917 5.50 -3.52 19.91
C TRP A 917 4.51 -4.44 20.63
N GLY A 918 5.00 -5.13 21.66
CA GLY A 918 4.19 -6.02 22.49
C GLY A 918 5.00 -6.58 23.64
N SER A 919 4.29 -7.20 24.59
CA SER A 919 4.90 -7.80 25.77
C SER A 919 4.36 -9.19 26.03
N TYR A 920 5.17 -10.02 26.68
CA TYR A 920 4.78 -11.35 27.13
C TYR A 920 5.08 -11.53 28.62
N ASN A 921 4.07 -11.96 29.37
CA ASN A 921 4.17 -12.19 30.81
C ASN A 921 4.58 -13.65 31.10
N GLY A 922 5.89 -13.90 31.08
CA GLY A 922 6.47 -15.19 31.43
C GLY A 922 6.29 -15.56 32.91
N ASP A 923 6.24 -14.59 33.82
CA ASP A 923 5.96 -14.82 35.25
C ASP A 923 4.57 -15.45 35.46
N ALA A 924 3.55 -14.97 34.74
CA ALA A 924 2.22 -15.56 34.80
C ALA A 924 2.21 -17.02 34.30
N LEU A 925 2.92 -17.31 33.21
CA LEU A 925 3.05 -18.69 32.69
C LEU A 925 3.81 -19.58 33.67
N MET A 926 4.93 -19.11 34.23
CA MET A 926 5.74 -19.84 35.21
C MET A 926 4.89 -20.22 36.43
N LYS A 927 4.14 -19.26 36.99
CA LYS A 927 3.23 -19.49 38.12
C LYS A 927 2.13 -20.49 37.77
N LYS A 928 1.54 -20.38 36.57
CA LYS A 928 0.52 -21.32 36.08
C LYS A 928 1.05 -22.76 36.00
N LEU A 929 2.30 -22.94 35.59
CA LEU A 929 2.95 -24.25 35.47
C LEU A 929 3.49 -24.79 36.79
N GLY A 930 3.62 -23.96 37.83
CA GLY A 930 4.23 -24.35 39.10
C GLY A 930 5.72 -24.67 38.97
N ILE A 931 6.43 -24.00 38.05
CA ILE A 931 7.87 -24.16 37.82
C ILE A 931 8.62 -23.08 38.61
N THR A 932 9.82 -23.39 39.11
CA THR A 932 10.66 -22.39 39.81
C THR A 932 11.27 -21.38 38.83
N GLU A 933 11.58 -20.17 39.30
CA GLU A 933 12.19 -19.13 38.45
C GLU A 933 13.52 -19.58 37.82
N ASP A 934 14.37 -20.27 38.60
CA ASP A 934 15.66 -20.79 38.11
C ASP A 934 15.46 -21.87 37.04
N ASP A 935 14.53 -22.81 37.23
CA ASP A 935 14.23 -23.83 36.21
C ASP A 935 13.63 -23.19 34.95
N PHE A 936 12.76 -22.19 35.11
CA PHE A 936 12.13 -21.50 33.99
C PHE A 936 13.16 -20.71 33.16
N LYS A 937 14.05 -19.95 33.79
CA LYS A 937 15.07 -19.16 33.06
C LYS A 937 16.17 -20.01 32.43
N ASN A 938 16.58 -21.09 33.09
CA ASN A 938 17.73 -21.88 32.65
C ASN A 938 17.35 -22.99 31.66
N ASN A 939 16.14 -23.55 31.74
CA ASN A 939 15.76 -24.72 30.95
C ASN A 939 14.67 -24.45 29.90
N ILE A 940 13.95 -23.33 29.99
CA ILE A 940 13.02 -22.91 28.94
C ILE A 940 13.74 -21.96 27.97
N LYS A 941 13.55 -22.20 26.69
CA LYS A 941 13.95 -21.32 25.60
C LYS A 941 12.72 -20.78 24.89
N VAL A 942 12.90 -19.63 24.25
CA VAL A 942 11.89 -18.96 23.43
C VAL A 942 12.44 -18.69 22.05
N GLN A 943 11.65 -18.99 21.03
CA GLN A 943 11.86 -18.58 19.64
C GLN A 943 10.67 -17.70 19.23
N PHE A 944 10.92 -16.63 18.50
CA PHE A 944 9.87 -15.75 17.99
C PHE A 944 9.53 -16.14 16.55
N GLU A 945 8.26 -16.20 16.21
CA GLU A 945 7.75 -16.44 14.86
C GLU A 945 6.95 -15.21 14.43
N ILE A 946 7.40 -14.49 13.39
CA ILE A 946 6.73 -13.30 12.85
C ILE A 946 6.07 -13.62 11.51
N ASN A 947 4.84 -13.17 11.29
CA ASN A 947 4.13 -13.33 10.02
C ASN A 947 4.19 -12.06 9.15
N GLN A 948 3.71 -12.15 7.90
CA GLN A 948 3.62 -11.02 6.97
C GLN A 948 2.71 -9.86 7.44
N LYS A 949 1.83 -10.11 8.42
CA LYS A 949 1.01 -9.08 9.09
C LYS A 949 1.69 -8.45 10.29
N LEU A 950 2.93 -8.88 10.60
CA LEU A 950 3.76 -8.49 11.74
C LEU A 950 3.23 -8.92 13.11
N ASP A 951 2.33 -9.91 13.15
CA ASP A 951 2.01 -10.60 14.41
C ASP A 951 3.20 -11.47 14.82
N ILE A 952 3.52 -11.46 16.11
CA ILE A 952 4.62 -12.24 16.69
C ILE A 952 4.04 -13.28 17.63
N ASP A 953 4.26 -14.55 17.31
CA ASP A 953 4.03 -15.68 18.20
C ASP A 953 5.32 -16.06 18.93
N LEU A 954 5.16 -16.59 20.14
CA LEU A 954 6.23 -17.15 20.95
C LEU A 954 6.14 -18.68 20.89
N LEU A 955 7.24 -19.31 20.53
CA LEU A 955 7.44 -20.75 20.60
C LEU A 955 8.32 -21.05 21.81
N LEU A 956 7.74 -21.64 22.85
CA LEU A 956 8.43 -21.98 24.08
C LEU A 956 8.75 -23.47 24.11
N CYS A 957 9.98 -23.82 24.49
CA CYS A 957 10.41 -25.21 24.58
C CYS A 957 11.31 -25.43 25.79
N ARG A 958 11.11 -26.56 26.48
CA ARG A 958 12.08 -27.06 27.46
C ARG A 958 13.13 -27.89 26.73
N GLY A 959 14.41 -27.55 26.88
CA GLY A 959 15.52 -28.29 26.22
C GLY A 959 15.68 -27.94 24.73
N ILE A 960 15.77 -28.96 23.88
CA ILE A 960 15.94 -28.84 22.42
C ILE A 960 14.63 -29.23 21.73
N PRO A 961 14.11 -28.45 20.76
CA PRO A 961 12.85 -28.77 20.09
C PRO A 961 12.91 -30.10 19.33
N HIS A 962 11.86 -30.90 19.48
CA HIS A 962 11.65 -32.12 18.71
C HIS A 962 10.88 -31.81 17.42
N TYR A 963 11.13 -32.60 16.39
CA TYR A 963 10.52 -32.46 15.06
C TYR A 963 9.56 -33.61 14.77
N LEU A 964 8.48 -33.30 14.09
CA LEU A 964 7.47 -34.25 13.65
C LEU A 964 7.73 -34.59 12.18
N ILE A 965 7.99 -35.86 11.90
CA ILE A 965 8.27 -36.41 10.57
C ILE A 965 7.02 -37.12 10.05
N PRO A 966 6.41 -36.65 8.96
CA PRO A 966 5.29 -37.35 8.32
C PRO A 966 5.74 -38.72 7.78
N ILE A 967 4.91 -39.74 7.95
CA ILE A 967 5.25 -41.11 7.48
C ILE A 967 5.03 -41.26 5.97
N ASN A 968 4.12 -40.47 5.38
CA ASN A 968 3.66 -40.65 3.99
C ASN A 968 4.38 -39.75 2.96
N ILE A 969 5.63 -39.35 3.22
CA ILE A 969 6.42 -38.56 2.27
C ILE A 969 7.40 -39.44 1.47
N PRO A 970 7.68 -39.08 0.20
CA PRO A 970 8.68 -39.78 -0.60
C PRO A 970 10.03 -39.88 0.13
N SER A 971 10.60 -41.09 0.14
CA SER A 971 11.85 -41.37 0.83
C SER A 971 12.74 -42.35 0.06
N ILE A 972 14.05 -42.26 0.25
CA ILE A 972 15.03 -43.22 -0.26
C ILE A 972 15.87 -43.75 0.90
N ASP A 973 16.18 -45.05 0.85
CA ASP A 973 17.06 -45.72 1.79
C ASP A 973 18.51 -45.54 1.34
N ALA A 974 19.16 -44.48 1.83
CA ALA A 974 20.54 -44.18 1.46
C ALA A 974 21.51 -45.17 2.10
N ALA A 975 21.22 -45.68 3.30
CA ALA A 975 22.04 -46.70 3.95
C ALA A 975 22.18 -47.95 3.07
N LYS A 976 21.06 -48.41 2.50
CA LYS A 976 21.05 -49.53 1.56
C LYS A 976 21.83 -49.24 0.26
N ALA A 977 21.71 -48.04 -0.30
CA ALA A 977 22.43 -47.66 -1.52
C ALA A 977 23.96 -47.57 -1.29
N ILE A 978 24.38 -47.10 -0.11
CA ILE A 978 25.78 -46.93 0.29
C ILE A 978 26.39 -48.27 0.78
N GLY A 979 25.55 -49.24 1.17
CA GLY A 979 25.98 -50.55 1.68
C GLY A 979 26.34 -50.56 3.17
N ASN A 980 25.73 -49.67 3.97
CA ASN A 980 25.89 -49.60 5.43
C ASN A 980 24.54 -49.79 6.15
N GLN A 981 24.56 -50.08 7.45
CA GLN A 981 23.33 -50.19 8.26
C GLN A 981 22.89 -48.84 8.84
N GLU A 982 23.83 -47.97 9.16
CA GLU A 982 23.61 -46.64 9.76
C GLU A 982 24.54 -45.65 9.07
N LEU A 983 24.06 -44.41 8.89
CA LEU A 983 24.83 -43.36 8.20
C LEU A 983 25.34 -42.26 9.14
N ILE A 984 24.79 -42.18 10.35
CA ILE A 984 25.21 -41.28 11.42
C ILE A 984 25.91 -42.16 12.47
N THR A 985 27.15 -41.85 12.80
CA THR A 985 27.94 -42.59 13.80
C THR A 985 27.60 -42.14 15.22
N ASP A 986 27.96 -42.94 16.22
CA ASP A 986 27.86 -42.58 17.65
C ASP A 986 28.62 -41.28 18.00
N GLU A 987 29.65 -40.94 17.21
CA GLU A 987 30.42 -39.69 17.32
C GLU A 987 29.70 -38.50 16.68
N SER A 988 28.43 -38.64 16.28
CA SER A 988 27.63 -37.60 15.61
C SER A 988 28.23 -37.15 14.27
N GLN A 989 28.84 -38.07 13.50
CA GLN A 989 29.40 -37.78 12.19
C GLN A 989 28.69 -38.57 11.10
N VAL A 990 28.66 -38.03 9.88
CA VAL A 990 28.19 -38.77 8.70
C VAL A 990 29.35 -39.52 8.06
N ILE A 991 29.14 -40.77 7.66
CA ILE A 991 30.21 -41.65 7.15
C ILE A 991 30.73 -41.27 5.74
N CYS A 992 29.96 -40.49 4.98
CA CYS A 992 30.28 -40.06 3.61
C CYS A 992 29.67 -38.68 3.30
N ASP A 993 30.22 -37.99 2.30
CA ASP A 993 29.64 -36.76 1.78
C ASP A 993 28.37 -37.13 0.98
N ILE A 994 27.27 -36.42 1.20
CA ILE A 994 26.01 -36.55 0.44
C ILE A 994 25.71 -35.21 -0.24
N ALA A 995 25.49 -35.22 -1.56
CA ALA A 995 25.31 -34.02 -2.36
C ALA A 995 24.22 -34.15 -3.43
N VAL A 996 23.76 -33.01 -3.94
CA VAL A 996 22.86 -32.88 -5.10
C VAL A 996 23.50 -31.98 -6.18
N ASN A 997 22.90 -31.93 -7.36
CA ASN A 997 23.37 -31.14 -8.52
C ASN A 997 24.76 -31.53 -9.06
N VAL A 998 25.23 -32.76 -8.79
CA VAL A 998 26.59 -33.20 -9.16
C VAL A 998 26.77 -33.28 -10.69
N VAL A 999 25.76 -33.77 -11.41
CA VAL A 999 25.82 -33.93 -12.88
C VAL A 999 25.66 -32.57 -13.58
N GLU A 1000 24.80 -31.71 -13.06
CA GLU A 1000 24.58 -30.35 -13.54
C GLU A 1000 25.85 -29.50 -13.41
N ALA A 1001 26.56 -29.61 -12.27
CA ALA A 1001 27.84 -28.97 -12.05
C ALA A 1001 28.92 -29.45 -13.04
N ALA A 1002 28.97 -30.76 -13.29
CA ALA A 1002 29.90 -31.35 -14.26
C ALA A 1002 29.60 -30.88 -15.70
N ASN A 1003 28.33 -30.81 -16.08
CA ASN A 1003 27.89 -30.34 -17.42
C ASN A 1003 28.14 -28.84 -17.63
N ALA A 1004 28.05 -28.03 -16.57
CA ALA A 1004 28.32 -26.60 -16.62
C ALA A 1004 29.82 -26.23 -16.54
N LEU A 1005 30.73 -27.23 -16.49
CA LEU A 1005 32.18 -27.05 -16.31
C LEU A 1005 32.54 -26.21 -15.07
N LYS A 1006 31.69 -26.22 -14.03
CA LYS A 1006 31.93 -25.54 -12.75
C LYS A 1006 32.11 -26.62 -11.68
N THR A 1007 33.36 -26.93 -11.32
CA THR A 1007 33.70 -28.01 -10.38
C THR A 1007 33.07 -27.86 -8.99
N ASP A 1008 32.65 -26.64 -8.65
CA ASP A 1008 32.19 -26.27 -7.31
C ASP A 1008 30.67 -25.98 -7.27
N ALA A 1009 29.94 -26.27 -8.35
CA ALA A 1009 28.51 -25.95 -8.46
C ALA A 1009 27.57 -27.00 -7.87
N HIS A 1010 28.09 -28.10 -7.30
CA HIS A 1010 27.29 -29.12 -6.61
C HIS A 1010 27.09 -28.72 -5.14
N THR A 1011 25.95 -29.07 -4.55
CA THR A 1011 25.62 -28.70 -3.16
C THR A 1011 25.79 -29.90 -2.25
N VAL A 1012 26.82 -29.89 -1.41
CA VAL A 1012 27.01 -30.89 -0.34
C VAL A 1012 26.04 -30.60 0.81
N LEU A 1013 25.12 -31.52 1.05
CA LEU A 1013 24.06 -31.40 2.07
C LEU A 1013 24.55 -31.93 3.44
N PHE A 1014 25.24 -33.08 3.42
CA PHE A 1014 25.85 -33.68 4.62
C PHE A 1014 27.31 -34.00 4.32
N LYS A 1015 28.23 -33.60 5.20
CA LYS A 1015 29.67 -33.65 4.99
C LYS A 1015 30.32 -34.65 5.94
N ALA A 1016 31.10 -35.56 5.40
CA ALA A 1016 31.87 -36.54 6.15
C ALA A 1016 32.90 -35.88 7.07
N GLY A 1017 33.02 -36.40 8.30
CA GLY A 1017 33.98 -35.92 9.30
C GLY A 1017 33.66 -34.55 9.91
N LYS A 1018 32.51 -33.94 9.56
CA LYS A 1018 31.97 -32.80 10.32
C LYS A 1018 31.32 -33.34 11.61
N ASP A 1019 31.62 -32.71 12.73
CA ASP A 1019 30.92 -32.96 13.99
C ASP A 1019 29.53 -32.29 13.95
N TYR A 1020 28.48 -33.11 13.99
CA TYR A 1020 27.09 -32.69 13.99
C TYR A 1020 26.44 -32.71 15.38
N SER A 1021 27.19 -32.85 16.47
CA SER A 1021 26.64 -32.94 17.84
C SER A 1021 25.66 -31.82 18.20
N LYS A 1022 25.87 -30.60 17.70
CA LYS A 1022 24.97 -29.43 17.88
C LYS A 1022 23.83 -29.33 16.87
N GLU A 1023 23.90 -30.09 15.77
CA GLU A 1023 22.97 -30.08 14.64
C GLU A 1023 22.02 -31.28 14.65
N LEU A 1024 22.33 -32.33 15.41
CA LEU A 1024 21.43 -33.44 15.65
C LEU A 1024 20.10 -32.95 16.24
N ARG A 1025 19.01 -33.49 15.70
CA ARG A 1025 17.63 -33.22 16.09
C ARG A 1025 16.94 -34.52 16.46
N VAL A 1026 15.98 -34.43 17.36
CA VAL A 1026 15.12 -35.56 17.73
C VAL A 1026 13.90 -35.57 16.83
N PHE A 1027 13.65 -36.70 16.19
CA PHE A 1027 12.54 -36.94 15.28
C PHE A 1027 11.48 -37.84 15.95
N ARG A 1028 10.21 -37.47 15.74
CA ARG A 1028 9.02 -38.24 16.11
C ARG A 1028 8.18 -38.47 14.86
N TYR A 1029 7.64 -39.67 14.68
CA TYR A 1029 6.82 -39.99 13.50
C TYR A 1029 5.32 -39.86 13.81
N GLU A 1030 4.55 -39.33 12.86
CA GLU A 1030 3.08 -39.21 12.99
C GLU A 1030 2.40 -40.58 13.07
N ASN A 1031 1.44 -40.76 13.98
CA ASN A 1031 0.56 -41.95 14.13
C ASN A 1031 1.16 -43.26 14.67
N ASP A 1032 2.32 -43.25 15.31
CA ASP A 1032 2.82 -44.47 15.96
C ASP A 1032 3.16 -44.23 17.42
N THR A 1033 2.24 -44.58 18.33
CA THR A 1033 2.50 -44.64 19.78
C THR A 1033 3.61 -45.65 20.13
N ASN A 1034 4.05 -46.48 19.18
CA ASN A 1034 5.05 -47.52 19.38
C ASN A 1034 6.37 -47.33 18.59
N GLN A 1035 6.53 -46.28 17.76
CA GLN A 1035 7.85 -45.99 17.19
C GLN A 1035 8.70 -45.13 18.13
N PRO A 1036 9.95 -45.55 18.43
CA PRO A 1036 10.84 -44.80 19.30
C PRO A 1036 11.23 -43.47 18.64
N GLN A 1037 11.50 -42.47 19.49
CA GLN A 1037 12.23 -41.27 19.09
C GLN A 1037 13.52 -41.70 18.39
N THR A 1038 13.83 -41.08 17.26
CA THR A 1038 15.12 -41.26 16.59
C THR A 1038 15.85 -39.93 16.53
N ILE A 1039 17.13 -39.97 16.16
CA ILE A 1039 17.91 -38.76 15.89
C ILE A 1039 18.17 -38.64 14.39
N GLY A 1040 18.39 -37.40 13.93
CA GLY A 1040 18.73 -37.15 12.55
C GLY A 1040 19.20 -35.72 12.29
N LEU A 1041 19.46 -35.45 11.02
CA LEU A 1041 19.95 -34.18 10.51
C LEU A 1041 18.95 -33.56 9.54
N ILE A 1042 18.94 -32.24 9.47
CA ILE A 1042 18.10 -31.44 8.57
C ILE A 1042 19.03 -30.54 7.75
N ALA A 1043 18.86 -30.52 6.43
CA ALA A 1043 19.57 -29.61 5.53
C ALA A 1043 18.60 -28.95 4.55
N GLU A 1044 18.81 -27.68 4.22
CA GLU A 1044 18.04 -26.99 3.17
C GLU A 1044 18.50 -27.48 1.78
N LEU A 1045 17.54 -27.67 0.88
CA LEU A 1045 17.81 -28.05 -0.50
C LEU A 1045 17.95 -26.81 -1.39
N PRO A 1046 18.86 -26.83 -2.38
CA PRO A 1046 18.86 -25.82 -3.43
C PRO A 1046 17.57 -25.88 -4.26
N PRO A 1047 17.24 -24.82 -5.04
CA PRO A 1047 16.10 -24.83 -5.95
C PRO A 1047 16.04 -26.09 -6.82
N PHE A 1048 14.84 -26.63 -7.00
CA PHE A 1048 14.66 -27.83 -7.83
C PHE A 1048 15.06 -27.55 -9.29
N PRO A 1049 15.74 -28.49 -9.95
CA PRO A 1049 16.04 -28.38 -11.37
C PRO A 1049 14.74 -28.46 -12.20
N ALA A 1050 14.82 -28.07 -13.48
CA ALA A 1050 13.68 -28.09 -14.40
C ALA A 1050 13.03 -29.48 -14.59
N SER A 1051 13.76 -30.55 -14.25
CA SER A 1051 13.23 -31.92 -14.22
C SER A 1051 12.21 -32.16 -13.10
N GLY A 1052 12.13 -31.27 -12.11
CA GLY A 1052 11.28 -31.41 -10.93
C GLY A 1052 11.77 -32.47 -9.94
N LYS A 1053 13.03 -32.92 -10.03
CA LYS A 1053 13.60 -33.97 -9.15
C LYS A 1053 15.04 -33.66 -8.79
N HIS A 1054 15.40 -33.90 -7.53
CA HIS A 1054 16.80 -33.87 -7.09
C HIS A 1054 17.39 -35.28 -7.11
N THR A 1055 18.58 -35.41 -7.71
CA THR A 1055 19.37 -36.64 -7.74
C THR A 1055 20.45 -36.58 -6.67
N PHE A 1056 20.43 -37.54 -5.75
CA PHE A 1056 21.32 -37.61 -4.60
C PHE A 1056 22.52 -38.51 -4.89
N TYR A 1057 23.70 -38.03 -4.55
CA TYR A 1057 24.97 -38.74 -4.70
C TYR A 1057 25.71 -38.84 -3.37
N PHE A 1058 26.55 -39.85 -3.23
CA PHE A 1058 27.49 -39.96 -2.13
C PHE A 1058 28.94 -40.07 -2.59
N GLN A 1059 29.86 -39.71 -1.70
CA GLN A 1059 31.30 -39.88 -1.88
C GLN A 1059 31.95 -40.20 -0.53
N PHE A 1060 32.73 -41.29 -0.46
CA PHE A 1060 33.63 -41.51 0.66
C PHE A 1060 34.87 -40.64 0.51
N ARG A 1061 35.31 -39.98 1.59
CA ARG A 1061 36.63 -39.32 1.62
C ARG A 1061 37.74 -40.37 1.63
N ASN A 1062 38.07 -40.91 0.47
CA ASN A 1062 39.20 -41.80 0.26
C ASN A 1062 40.23 -41.08 -0.62
N PRO A 1063 41.50 -40.89 -0.20
CA PRO A 1063 42.53 -40.20 -0.99
C PRO A 1063 42.86 -40.84 -2.35
N GLN A 1064 42.23 -41.97 -2.71
CA GLN A 1064 42.45 -42.67 -3.99
C GLN A 1064 41.25 -42.63 -4.96
N SER A 1065 40.07 -42.10 -4.58
CA SER A 1065 38.90 -42.02 -5.47
C SER A 1065 38.04 -40.79 -5.18
N ASN A 1066 37.99 -39.85 -6.13
CA ASN A 1066 37.11 -38.67 -6.12
C ASN A 1066 35.79 -38.92 -6.88
N LYS A 1067 35.29 -40.15 -6.92
CA LYS A 1067 34.09 -40.48 -7.70
C LYS A 1067 32.81 -40.29 -6.86
N TRP A 1068 31.84 -39.58 -7.40
CA TRP A 1068 30.48 -39.52 -6.87
C TRP A 1068 29.66 -40.72 -7.35
N GLU A 1069 28.92 -41.37 -6.45
CA GLU A 1069 28.09 -42.54 -6.72
C GLU A 1069 26.62 -42.23 -6.43
N LEU A 1070 25.70 -42.80 -7.21
CA LEU A 1070 24.26 -42.49 -7.14
C LEU A 1070 23.61 -43.16 -5.92
N ILE A 1071 22.86 -42.39 -5.13
CA ILE A 1071 21.95 -42.90 -4.09
C ILE A 1071 20.56 -43.15 -4.69
N GLY A 1072 20.01 -42.16 -5.39
CA GLY A 1072 18.65 -42.21 -5.95
C GLY A 1072 18.09 -40.82 -6.25
N GLU A 1073 16.82 -40.76 -6.64
CA GLU A 1073 16.11 -39.51 -6.99
C GLU A 1073 14.89 -39.31 -6.09
N LEU A 1074 14.66 -38.07 -5.65
CA LEU A 1074 13.42 -37.69 -4.98
C LEU A 1074 12.73 -36.54 -5.73
N PRO A 1075 11.42 -36.65 -6.00
CA PRO A 1075 10.68 -35.61 -6.69
C PRO A 1075 10.41 -34.41 -5.78
N GLN A 1076 10.19 -33.25 -6.39
CA GLN A 1076 9.63 -32.08 -5.72
C GLN A 1076 8.25 -32.45 -5.14
N PRO A 1077 8.04 -32.30 -3.83
CA PRO A 1077 6.72 -32.51 -3.25
C PRO A 1077 5.71 -31.53 -3.88
N PRO A 1078 4.48 -31.98 -4.19
CA PRO A 1078 3.46 -31.11 -4.75
C PRO A 1078 3.08 -30.03 -3.73
N VAL A 1079 3.25 -28.76 -4.11
CA VAL A 1079 2.90 -27.61 -3.28
C VAL A 1079 1.97 -26.71 -4.08
N ASN A 1080 0.80 -26.41 -3.50
CA ASN A 1080 -0.12 -25.40 -4.03
C ASN A 1080 -0.08 -24.19 -3.11
N SER A 1081 0.82 -23.25 -3.39
CA SER A 1081 0.96 -22.02 -2.61
C SER A 1081 1.33 -20.84 -3.49
N GLU A 1082 0.83 -19.67 -3.12
CA GLU A 1082 1.23 -18.40 -3.72
C GLU A 1082 2.48 -17.78 -3.07
N TYR A 1083 2.94 -18.33 -1.93
CA TYR A 1083 4.06 -17.81 -1.16
C TYR A 1083 5.39 -18.50 -1.53
N PRO A 1084 6.54 -17.84 -1.29
CA PRO A 1084 7.84 -18.49 -1.41
C PRO A 1084 7.90 -19.75 -0.55
N CYS A 1085 8.44 -20.82 -1.12
CA CYS A 1085 8.56 -22.13 -0.49
C CYS A 1085 10.03 -22.54 -0.42
N ARG A 1086 10.47 -23.03 0.73
CA ARG A 1086 11.78 -23.67 0.91
C ARG A 1086 11.60 -25.17 1.02
N TYR A 1087 12.60 -25.93 0.59
CA TYR A 1087 12.58 -27.38 0.65
C TYR A 1087 13.73 -27.86 1.53
N TYR A 1088 13.47 -28.88 2.33
CA TYR A 1088 14.45 -29.44 3.24
C TYR A 1088 14.58 -30.94 3.02
N VAL A 1089 15.76 -31.47 3.28
CA VAL A 1089 16.00 -32.90 3.36
C VAL A 1089 16.29 -33.29 4.80
N THR A 1090 15.73 -34.41 5.24
CA THR A 1090 16.08 -35.02 6.53
C THR A 1090 16.80 -36.34 6.31
N LEU A 1091 17.87 -36.57 7.07
CA LEU A 1091 18.58 -37.84 7.18
C LEU A 1091 18.37 -38.39 8.58
N ASP A 1092 17.67 -39.52 8.73
CA ASP A 1092 17.57 -40.19 10.03
C ASP A 1092 18.79 -41.10 10.30
N PHE A 1093 18.95 -41.51 11.56
CA PHE A 1093 20.03 -42.40 12.01
C PHE A 1093 20.17 -43.69 11.18
N ARG A 1094 19.04 -44.25 10.74
CA ARG A 1094 18.97 -45.47 9.89
C ARG A 1094 19.34 -45.19 8.42
N GLY A 1095 19.64 -43.95 8.08
CA GLY A 1095 20.05 -43.54 6.75
C GLY A 1095 18.92 -43.36 5.73
N THR A 1096 17.71 -43.05 6.18
CA THR A 1096 16.61 -42.71 5.26
C THR A 1096 16.62 -41.21 4.95
N LEU A 1097 16.69 -40.86 3.67
CA LEU A 1097 16.53 -39.49 3.16
C LEU A 1097 15.07 -39.22 2.82
N ARG A 1098 14.54 -38.08 3.26
CA ARG A 1098 13.17 -37.61 2.94
C ARG A 1098 13.19 -36.15 2.55
N VAL A 1099 12.45 -35.80 1.50
CA VAL A 1099 12.28 -34.40 1.08
C VAL A 1099 10.97 -33.87 1.66
N HIS A 1100 11.08 -32.75 2.37
CA HIS A 1100 9.97 -32.04 2.99
C HIS A 1100 9.68 -30.77 2.20
N PRO A 1101 8.42 -30.50 1.85
CA PRO A 1101 8.02 -29.15 1.51
C PRO A 1101 7.99 -28.31 2.80
N PHE A 1102 8.48 -27.08 2.72
CA PHE A 1102 8.57 -26.14 3.85
C PHE A 1102 9.50 -26.62 4.98
N GLU A 1103 9.59 -25.84 6.06
CA GLU A 1103 10.34 -26.24 7.24
C GLU A 1103 9.80 -27.54 7.84
N VAL A 1104 10.71 -28.40 8.31
CA VAL A 1104 10.35 -29.63 9.01
C VAL A 1104 9.51 -29.26 10.24
N PRO A 1105 8.26 -29.78 10.38
CA PRO A 1105 7.37 -29.35 11.45
C PRO A 1105 7.95 -29.64 12.83
N TYR A 1106 7.77 -28.71 13.77
CA TYR A 1106 8.01 -28.98 15.17
C TYR A 1106 6.91 -29.86 15.77
N TRP A 1107 7.25 -30.59 16.84
CA TRP A 1107 6.26 -31.24 17.69
C TRP A 1107 5.63 -30.20 18.65
N ILE A 1108 4.44 -29.70 18.29
CA ILE A 1108 3.77 -28.56 18.94
C ILE A 1108 2.54 -29.03 19.75
N SER A 1109 2.25 -28.33 20.86
CA SER A 1109 1.02 -28.41 21.63
C SER A 1109 0.51 -27.01 21.99
N ASN A 1110 -0.81 -26.82 22.00
CA ASN A 1110 -1.44 -25.59 22.49
C ASN A 1110 -1.73 -25.63 24.00
N ASN A 1111 -1.41 -26.73 24.68
CA ASN A 1111 -1.58 -26.86 26.12
C ASN A 1111 -0.26 -26.52 26.83
N PRO A 1112 -0.22 -25.49 27.70
CA PRO A 1112 1.00 -25.06 28.37
C PRO A 1112 1.62 -26.16 29.25
N GLU A 1113 0.84 -27.12 29.75
CA GLU A 1113 1.37 -28.24 30.57
C GLU A 1113 2.41 -29.08 29.82
N PHE A 1114 2.35 -29.13 28.48
CA PHE A 1114 3.34 -29.85 27.67
C PHE A 1114 4.73 -29.20 27.70
N LEU A 1115 4.86 -27.96 28.16
CA LEU A 1115 6.16 -27.32 28.37
C LEU A 1115 6.98 -28.00 29.49
N LYS A 1116 6.32 -28.78 30.37
CA LYS A 1116 7.02 -29.61 31.36
C LYS A 1116 7.75 -30.78 30.71
N GLN A 1117 7.30 -31.21 29.53
CA GLN A 1117 7.91 -32.28 28.75
C GLN A 1117 8.99 -31.72 27.83
N GLU A 1118 10.17 -32.34 27.86
CA GLU A 1118 11.29 -31.93 27.01
C GLU A 1118 10.97 -32.08 25.52
N GLY A 1119 11.36 -31.05 24.76
CA GLY A 1119 11.28 -30.99 23.31
C GLY A 1119 9.89 -30.79 22.70
N CYS A 1120 8.82 -30.72 23.51
CA CYS A 1120 7.53 -30.24 23.03
C CYS A 1120 7.54 -28.71 22.97
N ILE A 1121 6.97 -28.13 21.90
CA ILE A 1121 6.82 -26.68 21.77
C ILE A 1121 5.43 -26.27 22.19
N PHE A 1122 5.35 -25.34 23.15
CA PHE A 1122 4.15 -24.60 23.47
C PHE A 1122 4.11 -23.30 22.65
N ARG A 1123 3.03 -23.06 21.92
CA ARG A 1123 2.80 -21.82 21.16
C ARG A 1123 1.89 -20.89 21.94
N ASP A 1124 2.30 -19.63 22.04
CA ASP A 1124 1.52 -18.53 22.62
C ASP A 1124 1.70 -17.27 21.77
N THR A 1125 0.90 -16.22 22.01
CA THR A 1125 0.92 -15.00 21.20
C THR A 1125 1.41 -13.80 22.01
N LEU A 1126 2.23 -12.95 21.37
CA LEU A 1126 2.67 -11.69 21.98
C LEU A 1126 1.48 -10.77 22.21
N GLN A 1127 1.32 -10.24 23.41
CA GLN A 1127 0.20 -9.35 23.70
C GLN A 1127 0.49 -7.97 23.09
N PRO A 1128 -0.40 -7.45 22.21
CA PRO A 1128 -0.24 -6.12 21.66
C PRO A 1128 -0.37 -5.06 22.76
N GLN A 1129 0.24 -3.91 22.56
CA GLN A 1129 0.14 -2.76 23.45
C GLN A 1129 -0.54 -1.59 22.72
N SER A 1130 -1.27 -0.77 23.46
CA SER A 1130 -1.88 0.44 22.92
C SER A 1130 -0.83 1.48 22.55
N THR A 1131 -1.19 2.37 21.62
CA THR A 1131 -0.30 3.44 21.18
C THR A 1131 -0.26 4.53 22.23
N ASN A 1132 0.90 4.79 22.84
CA ASN A 1132 1.08 5.95 23.69
C ASN A 1132 1.24 7.20 22.84
N VAL A 1133 0.27 8.12 22.93
CA VAL A 1133 0.32 9.44 22.28
C VAL A 1133 1.05 10.43 23.18
N GLU A 1134 2.09 11.06 22.66
CA GLU A 1134 2.82 12.11 23.37
C GLU A 1134 1.99 13.40 23.34
N ALA A 1135 1.42 13.80 24.48
CA ALA A 1135 0.54 14.95 24.57
C ALA A 1135 1.24 16.28 24.15
N GLU A 1136 2.56 16.36 24.35
CA GLU A 1136 3.37 17.50 23.91
C GLU A 1136 3.44 17.66 22.38
N ARG A 1137 3.23 16.56 21.63
CA ARG A 1137 3.17 16.53 20.15
C ARG A 1137 1.74 16.48 19.61
N ASP A 1138 0.74 16.48 20.51
CA ASP A 1138 -0.68 16.47 20.14
C ASP A 1138 -1.31 17.86 20.36
N PRO A 1139 -1.50 18.66 19.31
CA PRO A 1139 -2.08 20.00 19.44
C PRO A 1139 -3.51 19.97 20.00
N PHE A 1140 -4.28 18.91 19.75
CA PHE A 1140 -5.71 18.85 20.09
C PHE A 1140 -6.01 18.11 21.39
N CYS A 1141 -5.00 17.87 22.24
CA CYS A 1141 -5.22 17.26 23.57
C CYS A 1141 -5.70 18.26 24.65
N GLY A 1142 -5.78 19.55 24.31
CA GLY A 1142 -6.32 20.62 25.17
C GLY A 1142 -5.37 21.16 26.23
N ILE A 1143 -4.08 20.79 26.20
CA ILE A 1143 -3.08 21.24 27.18
C ILE A 1143 -2.25 22.46 26.73
N HIS A 1144 -2.44 22.91 25.47
CA HIS A 1144 -1.60 23.93 24.83
C HIS A 1144 -2.17 25.34 24.93
#